data_AF-R1FJY1-F1
#
_entry.id   AF-R1FJY1-F1
#
_cell.length_a   1.000
_cell.length_b   1.000
_cell.length_c   1.000
_cell.angle_alpha   90.00
_cell.angle_beta   90.00
_cell.angle_gamma   90.00
#
_symmetry.space_group_name_H-M   'P 1'
#
loop_
_entity.id
_entity.type
_entity.pdbx_description
1 polymer ?
#
loop_
_entity_poly.entity_id
_entity_poly.type
_entity_poly.pdbx_seq_one_letter_code
_entity_poly.pdbx_strand_id
1 'polypeptide(L)'
;MPPSPATPEAALELFQSGGEVSAADLAAGLDALRQAAEDGAGQDAMDLIVGNMPTIVAATARCLSSEECDQSFVDAVEATSRLAECLRDGPHAFSSSELAASLIHLLSVPRDGKWQNAADPSQRAAAAQHACAAIARIASQPEGRACVRRGAVPKLLGLLTQQAPAALQAQAATALAACLNSALARIQLRTADLDGLIRLAAAPGGDEGADAITARAKAHLALATALPDAILRSKLLEHKMVANVITILQLPDSDDAPPDFTDLMANAASLVAAVANFEDGRMALQRLDAVPLLVQCLKEPTHTSAQLLSNVALAIENLARSPQIAHSLGPAAALPLLQLLAAEPPEALGPVAARFESADWEAVRQAACSAIVALLPTPALEPLLSDGTAGLKMLASLVCEADTLPPLRAKAADALGLVACSQEGRDAAMEVVKPAIVALAEWLRPARRLEAEAASQTEAASEAEPEECRVEAALHALAALAAHEELLGSPSAPLRRAALAAIAAACHGRDAASAEVCVSLGAVQHLVALKAEGEHSAAASMALQAVCTALPSARLWLNSHLPVGVPLGEEFLAVPKDVPLVGAAALRSMQPEGEAAAIFHVSGADAALESLKARALLVRAASAADTVRGLAVLVSDRMGGSVPYEEYESFDGAAQAASLCKAAASRVLPLGSLTRGGARARAVLFKALADSCGLGCGLSLGRCVNGAHAHHAWASVVVDSRVAIVDLLHNPGELLPDGSDAARRYQRVWEHAFSSLAASRATPFEVRLPVAA
;
A
#
# COMPACT_ATOMS: atom_id res chain seq x y z
N MET A 1 24.72 65.13 5.59
CA MET A 1 24.03 63.87 5.29
C MET A 1 25.03 62.96 4.62
N PRO A 2 25.26 61.75 5.13
CA PRO A 2 26.06 60.76 4.40
C PRO A 2 25.35 60.42 3.07
N PRO A 3 26.08 60.01 2.03
CA PRO A 3 25.47 59.54 0.79
C PRO A 3 24.71 58.24 1.05
N SER A 4 23.55 58.08 0.41
CA SER A 4 22.78 56.82 0.39
C SER A 4 23.71 55.66 -0.02
N PRO A 5 23.68 54.51 0.69
CA PRO A 5 24.61 53.40 0.43
C PRO A 5 24.27 52.74 -0.91
N ALA A 6 25.00 53.13 -1.96
CA ALA A 6 24.83 52.60 -3.32
C ALA A 6 25.53 51.25 -3.56
N THR A 7 26.32 50.75 -2.60
CA THR A 7 27.05 49.47 -2.68
C THR A 7 26.81 48.60 -1.44
N PRO A 8 26.84 47.26 -1.56
CA PRO A 8 26.63 46.35 -0.44
C PRO A 8 27.65 46.54 0.69
N GLU A 9 28.91 46.90 0.39
CA GLU A 9 29.93 47.18 1.40
C GLU A 9 29.63 48.48 2.17
N ALA A 10 29.17 49.53 1.47
CA ALA A 10 28.79 50.79 2.11
C ALA A 10 27.54 50.62 3.00
N ALA A 11 26.60 49.76 2.59
CA ALA A 11 25.46 49.39 3.41
C ALA A 11 25.90 48.67 4.71
N LEU A 12 26.85 47.75 4.61
CA LEU A 12 27.38 47.04 5.77
C LEU A 12 28.17 47.96 6.71
N GLU A 13 29.02 48.85 6.19
CA GLU A 13 29.71 49.86 7.00
C GLU A 13 28.73 50.77 7.75
N LEU A 14 27.66 51.19 7.09
CA LEU A 14 26.58 51.96 7.70
C LEU A 14 25.93 51.18 8.86
N PHE A 15 25.62 49.90 8.66
CA PHE A 15 25.00 49.04 9.68
C PHE A 15 25.95 48.74 10.87
N GLN A 16 27.25 48.65 10.61
CA GLN A 16 28.31 48.42 11.62
C GLN A 16 28.60 49.67 12.47
N SER A 17 28.33 50.87 11.96
CA SER A 17 28.64 52.15 12.63
C SER A 17 28.01 52.33 14.02
N GLY A 18 27.02 51.49 14.38
CA GLY A 18 26.42 51.45 15.71
C GLY A 18 25.47 52.61 16.04
N GLY A 19 25.39 53.63 15.19
CA GLY A 19 24.47 54.76 15.31
C GLY A 19 23.03 54.41 14.89
N GLU A 20 22.09 55.34 15.12
CA GLU A 20 20.74 55.24 14.58
C GLU A 20 20.79 55.34 13.05
N VAL A 21 20.45 54.24 12.39
CA VAL A 21 20.28 54.18 10.93
C VAL A 21 18.87 54.67 10.63
N SER A 22 18.73 55.67 9.76
CA SER A 22 17.41 56.14 9.35
C SER A 22 16.69 55.05 8.55
N ALA A 23 15.35 55.04 8.56
CA ALA A 23 14.60 54.03 7.83
C ALA A 23 14.85 54.09 6.31
N ALA A 24 15.06 55.30 5.76
CA ALA A 24 15.44 55.49 4.36
C ALA A 24 16.83 54.90 4.03
N ASP A 25 17.82 55.10 4.90
CA ASP A 25 19.16 54.54 4.70
C ASP A 25 19.18 53.01 4.90
N LEU A 26 18.34 52.49 5.80
CA LEU A 26 18.14 51.05 5.98
C LEU A 26 17.51 50.43 4.73
N ALA A 27 16.42 51.03 4.21
CA ALA A 27 15.75 50.55 3.00
C ALA A 27 16.72 50.50 1.81
N ALA A 28 17.44 51.61 1.56
CA ALA A 28 18.43 51.69 0.49
C ALA A 28 19.56 50.66 0.65
N GLY A 29 20.06 50.47 1.87
CA GLY A 29 21.12 49.50 2.14
C GLY A 29 20.68 48.04 1.96
N LEU A 30 19.45 47.71 2.38
CA LEU A 30 18.87 46.37 2.19
C LEU A 30 18.58 46.07 0.71
N ASP A 31 18.10 47.07 -0.05
CA ASP A 31 17.90 46.93 -1.50
C ASP A 31 19.23 46.76 -2.25
N ALA A 32 20.30 47.46 -1.84
CA ALA A 32 21.63 47.28 -2.41
C ALA A 32 22.18 45.85 -2.16
N LEU A 33 21.94 45.30 -0.95
CA LEU A 33 22.30 43.90 -0.63
C LEU A 33 21.45 42.90 -1.44
N ARG A 34 20.16 43.15 -1.61
CA ARG A 34 19.28 42.32 -2.45
C ARG A 34 19.75 42.30 -3.90
N GLN A 35 19.98 43.48 -4.46
CA GLN A 35 20.39 43.63 -5.86
C GLN A 35 21.73 42.95 -6.12
N ALA A 36 22.67 43.02 -5.18
CA ALA A 36 23.92 42.26 -5.25
C ALA A 36 23.71 40.73 -5.22
N ALA A 37 22.68 40.23 -4.52
CA ALA A 37 22.33 38.81 -4.52
C ALA A 37 21.63 38.37 -5.81
N GLU A 38 20.82 39.24 -6.44
CA GLU A 38 20.07 38.95 -7.67
C GLU A 38 20.94 39.06 -8.95
N ASP A 39 21.87 40.01 -9.01
CA ASP A 39 22.68 40.32 -10.20
C ASP A 39 23.79 39.28 -10.54
N GLY A 40 23.80 38.11 -9.88
CA GLY A 40 24.65 36.99 -10.27
C GLY A 40 26.13 37.11 -9.86
N ALA A 41 26.46 37.96 -8.88
CA ALA A 41 27.74 37.91 -8.16
C ALA A 41 27.75 36.66 -7.25
N GLY A 42 27.90 35.48 -7.87
CA GLY A 42 27.75 34.17 -7.24
C GLY A 42 28.60 33.97 -5.98
N GLN A 43 28.10 33.12 -5.08
CA GLN A 43 28.67 32.68 -3.79
C GLN A 43 29.22 33.79 -2.87
N ASP A 44 30.14 34.63 -3.33
CA ASP A 44 30.81 35.72 -2.61
C ASP A 44 29.84 36.80 -2.08
N ALA A 45 28.83 37.22 -2.85
CA ALA A 45 27.84 38.19 -2.36
C ALA A 45 26.92 37.57 -1.29
N MET A 46 26.56 36.30 -1.46
CA MET A 46 25.79 35.55 -0.46
C MET A 46 26.62 35.30 0.81
N ASP A 47 27.90 34.97 0.67
CA ASP A 47 28.85 34.81 1.78
C ASP A 47 29.08 36.14 2.52
N LEU A 48 29.10 37.27 1.80
CA LEU A 48 29.18 38.60 2.39
C LEU A 48 27.93 38.94 3.22
N ILE A 49 26.73 38.70 2.65
CA ILE A 49 25.45 38.93 3.34
C ILE A 49 25.36 38.01 4.57
N VAL A 50 25.59 36.71 4.38
CA VAL A 50 25.57 35.68 5.43
C VAL A 50 26.56 36.00 6.54
N GLY A 51 27.81 36.34 6.19
CA GLY A 51 28.86 36.68 7.14
C GLY A 51 28.56 37.92 7.98
N ASN A 52 27.70 38.82 7.48
CA ASN A 52 27.30 40.06 8.16
C ASN A 52 25.84 40.07 8.63
N MET A 53 25.13 38.93 8.58
CA MET A 53 23.73 38.84 9.01
C MET A 53 23.46 39.36 10.42
N PRO A 54 24.30 39.11 11.45
CA PRO A 54 24.07 39.68 12.78
C PRO A 54 24.01 41.22 12.78
N THR A 55 24.84 41.86 11.95
CA THR A 55 24.89 43.32 11.81
C THR A 55 23.63 43.84 11.10
N ILE A 56 23.23 43.18 10.01
CA ILE A 56 22.01 43.51 9.26
C ILE A 56 20.80 43.40 10.19
N VAL A 57 20.68 42.27 10.91
CA VAL A 57 19.58 42.01 11.85
C VAL A 57 19.55 43.03 12.99
N ALA A 58 20.71 43.41 13.55
CA ALA A 58 20.77 44.42 14.61
C ALA A 58 20.39 45.83 14.10
N ALA A 59 20.78 46.20 12.89
CA ALA A 59 20.38 47.47 12.26
C ALA A 59 18.86 47.48 11.99
N THR A 60 18.33 46.41 11.41
CA THR A 60 16.89 46.23 11.18
C THR A 60 16.11 46.27 12.49
N ALA A 61 16.55 45.56 13.53
CA ALA A 61 15.86 45.52 14.82
C ALA A 61 15.81 46.90 15.50
N ARG A 62 16.88 47.69 15.42
CA ARG A 62 16.92 49.06 15.96
C ARG A 62 15.97 49.97 15.20
N CYS A 63 16.00 49.95 13.88
CA CYS A 63 15.09 50.77 13.07
C CYS A 63 13.62 50.40 13.30
N LEU A 64 13.30 49.10 13.33
CA LEU A 64 11.93 48.59 13.53
C LEU A 64 11.40 48.77 14.96
N SER A 65 12.25 49.20 15.91
CA SER A 65 11.85 49.55 17.27
C SER A 65 11.42 51.01 17.43
N SER A 66 11.54 51.84 16.38
CA SER A 66 11.05 53.22 16.35
C SER A 66 9.52 53.29 16.44
N GLU A 67 8.99 54.31 17.12
CA GLU A 67 7.53 54.55 17.21
C GLU A 67 6.95 55.30 16.00
N GLU A 68 7.81 55.93 15.19
CA GLU A 68 7.39 56.68 13.99
C GLU A 68 7.23 55.73 12.79
N CYS A 69 6.01 55.67 12.24
CA CYS A 69 5.65 54.84 11.08
C CYS A 69 5.30 55.76 9.91
N ASP A 70 6.33 56.21 9.19
CA ASP A 70 6.23 56.98 7.95
C ASP A 70 6.45 56.07 6.72
N GLN A 71 6.45 56.63 5.51
CA GLN A 71 6.68 55.83 4.29
C GLN A 71 8.08 55.19 4.27
N SER A 72 9.10 55.88 4.78
CA SER A 72 10.47 55.36 4.80
C SER A 72 10.60 54.12 5.71
N PHE A 73 9.82 54.08 6.78
CA PHE A 73 9.65 52.89 7.62
C PHE A 73 8.98 51.73 6.89
N VAL A 74 7.92 51.99 6.11
CA VAL A 74 7.25 50.95 5.30
C VAL A 74 8.22 50.36 4.29
N ASP A 75 8.98 51.22 3.59
CA ASP A 75 9.98 50.81 2.60
C ASP A 75 11.09 49.94 3.25
N ALA A 76 11.50 50.26 4.49
CA ALA A 76 12.47 49.46 5.24
C ALA A 76 11.94 48.07 5.62
N VAL A 77 10.67 47.95 6.02
CA VAL A 77 10.02 46.66 6.31
C VAL A 77 9.87 45.85 5.01
N GLU A 78 9.50 46.49 3.90
CA GLU A 78 9.42 45.85 2.59
C GLU A 78 10.79 45.32 2.13
N ALA A 79 11.84 46.14 2.21
CA ALA A 79 13.20 45.73 1.85
C ALA A 79 13.69 44.55 2.72
N THR A 80 13.35 44.56 4.02
CA THR A 80 13.60 43.42 4.92
C THR A 80 12.86 42.16 4.45
N SER A 81 11.61 42.31 4.02
CA SER A 81 10.75 41.26 3.50
C SER A 81 11.35 40.61 2.24
N ARG A 82 11.87 41.43 1.32
CA ARG A 82 12.48 41.03 0.04
C ARG A 82 13.86 40.40 0.24
N LEU A 83 14.71 40.94 1.11
CA LEU A 83 16.00 40.32 1.44
C LEU A 83 15.81 38.92 2.03
N ALA A 84 14.76 38.71 2.85
CA ALA A 84 14.41 37.39 3.35
C ALA A 84 14.00 36.38 2.25
N GLU A 85 13.59 36.84 1.06
CA GLU A 85 13.34 35.95 -0.10
C GLU A 85 14.64 35.44 -0.72
N CYS A 86 15.63 36.33 -0.93
CA CYS A 86 16.92 35.94 -1.49
C CYS A 86 17.67 34.94 -0.61
N LEU A 87 17.43 34.96 0.71
CA LEU A 87 18.07 34.07 1.69
C LEU A 87 17.39 32.69 1.82
N ARG A 88 16.39 32.38 0.99
CA ARG A 88 15.58 31.14 1.08
C ARG A 88 16.40 29.84 0.93
N ASP A 89 17.54 29.87 0.24
CA ASP A 89 18.33 28.67 -0.09
C ASP A 89 19.67 28.55 0.69
N GLY A 90 19.87 29.38 1.73
CA GLY A 90 21.13 29.45 2.51
C GLY A 90 21.11 28.72 3.87
N PRO A 91 22.26 28.27 4.41
CA PRO A 91 22.32 27.36 5.56
C PRO A 91 22.53 28.05 6.92
N HIS A 92 21.64 28.95 7.40
CA HIS A 92 21.90 29.67 8.68
C HIS A 92 20.68 29.92 9.59
N ALA A 93 20.54 29.07 10.61
CA ALA A 93 19.44 29.03 11.58
C ALA A 93 19.43 30.10 12.70
N PHE A 94 20.55 30.79 12.95
CA PHE A 94 20.71 31.64 14.15
C PHE A 94 20.31 33.11 13.94
N SER A 95 20.41 33.63 12.72
CA SER A 95 20.14 35.04 12.39
C SER A 95 18.65 35.40 12.31
N SER A 96 17.77 34.41 12.17
CA SER A 96 16.32 34.60 12.03
C SER A 96 15.59 34.93 13.34
N SER A 97 16.18 34.65 14.52
CA SER A 97 15.50 34.78 15.83
C SER A 97 15.24 36.23 16.26
N GLU A 98 16.22 37.12 16.09
CA GLU A 98 16.10 38.52 16.50
C GLU A 98 15.30 39.32 15.49
N LEU A 99 15.53 39.07 14.19
CA LEU A 99 14.70 39.60 13.10
C LEU A 99 13.22 39.23 13.30
N ALA A 100 12.94 37.97 13.62
CA ALA A 100 11.59 37.51 13.93
C ALA A 100 10.99 38.23 15.13
N ALA A 101 11.76 38.49 16.19
CA ALA A 101 11.26 39.19 17.37
C ALA A 101 10.83 40.63 17.03
N SER A 102 11.63 41.34 16.22
CA SER A 102 11.30 42.68 15.73
C SER A 102 10.07 42.68 14.81
N LEU A 103 9.99 41.73 13.86
CA LEU A 103 8.82 41.59 12.98
C LEU A 103 7.55 41.25 13.77
N ILE A 104 7.63 40.37 14.78
CA ILE A 104 6.50 40.03 15.66
C ILE A 104 6.08 41.22 16.52
N HIS A 105 7.02 42.08 16.93
CA HIS A 105 6.71 43.30 17.66
C HIS A 105 5.83 44.24 16.82
N LEU A 106 6.11 44.38 15.52
CA LEU A 106 5.30 45.17 14.57
C LEU A 106 3.86 44.66 14.43
N LEU A 107 3.63 43.36 14.63
CA LEU A 107 2.29 42.78 14.62
C LEU A 107 1.48 43.08 15.90
N SER A 108 2.06 43.78 16.88
CA SER A 108 1.34 44.14 18.09
C SER A 108 0.34 45.27 17.81
N VAL A 109 -0.95 44.93 17.92
CA VAL A 109 -2.07 45.88 17.86
C VAL A 109 -1.90 46.94 18.98
N PRO A 110 -2.11 48.25 18.70
CA PRO A 110 -2.12 49.26 19.76
C PRO A 110 -3.14 48.87 20.85
N ARG A 111 -2.78 49.12 22.12
CA ARG A 111 -3.43 48.60 23.34
C ARG A 111 -4.95 48.78 23.45
N ASP A 112 -5.58 49.55 22.57
CA ASP A 112 -7.02 49.85 22.56
C ASP A 112 -7.82 49.20 21.43
N GLY A 113 -7.24 48.26 20.68
CA GLY A 113 -7.99 47.40 19.76
C GLY A 113 -8.58 48.09 18.53
N LYS A 114 -8.20 49.34 18.25
CA LYS A 114 -8.63 50.09 17.06
C LYS A 114 -7.40 50.50 16.25
N TRP A 115 -7.26 49.93 15.06
CA TRP A 115 -6.34 50.40 14.02
C TRP A 115 -6.57 51.88 13.65
N GLN A 116 -7.74 52.43 14.00
CA GLN A 116 -8.14 53.82 13.78
C GLN A 116 -7.37 54.85 14.62
N ASN A 117 -6.63 54.46 15.67
CA ASN A 117 -5.93 55.38 16.58
C ASN A 117 -4.42 55.55 16.27
N ALA A 118 -3.92 55.00 15.15
CA ALA A 118 -2.56 55.27 14.68
C ALA A 118 -2.51 56.61 13.94
N ALA A 119 -1.38 57.32 14.02
CA ALA A 119 -1.18 58.61 13.33
C ALA A 119 -1.37 58.50 11.80
N ASP A 120 -1.10 57.33 11.21
CA ASP A 120 -1.52 56.93 9.86
C ASP A 120 -1.88 55.42 9.85
N PRO A 121 -3.18 55.05 9.85
CA PRO A 121 -3.63 53.65 9.85
C PRO A 121 -3.23 52.86 8.59
N SER A 122 -3.04 53.54 7.46
CA SER A 122 -2.81 52.91 6.16
C SER A 122 -1.36 52.41 6.03
N GLN A 123 -0.40 53.23 6.44
CA GLN A 123 1.03 52.89 6.45
C GLN A 123 1.34 51.77 7.44
N ARG A 124 0.70 51.78 8.63
CA ARG A 124 0.83 50.67 9.59
C ARG A 124 0.27 49.36 9.07
N ALA A 125 -0.84 49.38 8.34
CA ALA A 125 -1.39 48.18 7.73
C ALA A 125 -0.46 47.62 6.65
N ALA A 126 0.15 48.48 5.83
CA ALA A 126 1.16 48.09 4.84
C ALA A 126 2.42 47.50 5.49
N ALA A 127 2.96 48.15 6.54
CA ALA A 127 4.08 47.61 7.30
C ALA A 127 3.75 46.23 7.91
N ALA A 128 2.56 46.05 8.48
CA ALA A 128 2.12 44.77 9.02
C ALA A 128 1.95 43.70 7.94
N GLN A 129 1.51 44.05 6.72
CA GLN A 129 1.46 43.13 5.58
C GLN A 129 2.87 42.64 5.22
N HIS A 130 3.83 43.54 5.02
CA HIS A 130 5.21 43.17 4.71
C HIS A 130 5.87 42.36 5.84
N ALA A 131 5.53 42.63 7.10
CA ALA A 131 5.99 41.85 8.24
C ALA A 131 5.39 40.43 8.26
N CYS A 132 4.09 40.27 7.98
CA CYS A 132 3.47 38.96 7.82
C CYS A 132 4.10 38.18 6.65
N ALA A 133 4.41 38.83 5.53
CA ALA A 133 5.10 38.22 4.41
C ALA A 133 6.50 37.71 4.78
N ALA A 134 7.28 38.53 5.50
CA ALA A 134 8.58 38.13 6.02
C ALA A 134 8.45 36.92 6.97
N ILE A 135 7.48 36.94 7.90
CA ILE A 135 7.24 35.83 8.83
C ILE A 135 6.84 34.55 8.10
N ALA A 136 5.97 34.63 7.09
CA ALA A 136 5.57 33.47 6.28
C ALA A 136 6.78 32.80 5.62
N ARG A 137 7.68 33.61 5.05
CA ARG A 137 8.90 33.12 4.39
C ARG A 137 9.88 32.51 5.38
N ILE A 138 10.13 33.18 6.51
CA ILE A 138 11.00 32.63 7.55
C ILE A 138 10.42 31.31 8.06
N ALA A 139 9.12 31.27 8.36
CA ALA A 139 8.45 30.07 8.88
C ALA A 139 8.42 28.88 7.90
N SER A 140 8.59 29.12 6.60
CA SER A 140 8.65 28.06 5.59
C SER A 140 9.94 27.22 5.66
N GLN A 141 11.00 27.72 6.32
CA GLN A 141 12.23 26.97 6.54
C GLN A 141 12.19 26.15 7.85
N PRO A 142 12.85 24.97 7.90
CA PRO A 142 12.93 24.15 9.11
C PRO A 142 13.57 24.89 10.30
N GLU A 143 14.40 25.90 10.02
CA GLU A 143 15.15 26.72 10.97
C GLU A 143 14.35 27.94 11.49
N GLY A 144 13.38 28.43 10.70
CA GLY A 144 12.50 29.56 11.04
C GLY A 144 11.46 29.31 12.14
N ARG A 145 11.54 28.15 12.81
CA ARG A 145 10.79 27.81 14.03
C ARG A 145 11.06 28.79 15.20
N ALA A 146 12.09 29.63 15.09
CA ALA A 146 12.35 30.73 16.02
C ALA A 146 11.17 31.71 16.13
N CYS A 147 10.50 32.04 15.02
CA CYS A 147 9.32 32.91 15.02
C CYS A 147 8.19 32.35 15.90
N VAL A 148 7.96 31.03 15.79
CA VAL A 148 6.95 30.32 16.58
C VAL A 148 7.31 30.35 18.07
N ARG A 149 8.59 30.09 18.42
CA ARG A 149 9.07 30.18 19.82
C ARG A 149 8.91 31.56 20.43
N ARG A 150 8.98 32.62 19.62
CA ARG A 150 8.83 34.02 20.02
C ARG A 150 7.37 34.50 20.08
N GLY A 151 6.39 33.64 19.78
CA GLY A 151 4.97 33.97 19.92
C GLY A 151 4.34 34.63 18.68
N ALA A 152 4.81 34.29 17.48
CA ALA A 152 4.17 34.75 16.24
C ALA A 152 2.71 34.31 16.12
N VAL A 153 2.38 33.06 16.50
CA VAL A 153 1.06 32.46 16.29
C VAL A 153 -0.08 33.25 16.97
N PRO A 154 -0.02 33.60 18.27
CA PRO A 154 -1.05 34.45 18.90
C PRO A 154 -1.23 35.82 18.24
N LYS A 155 -0.15 36.44 17.78
CA LYS A 155 -0.18 37.76 17.14
C LYS A 155 -0.86 37.68 15.77
N LEU A 156 -0.51 36.67 14.97
CA LEU A 156 -1.13 36.42 13.68
C LEU A 156 -2.64 36.14 13.81
N LEU A 157 -3.07 35.36 14.81
CA LEU A 157 -4.50 35.16 15.07
C LEU A 157 -5.23 36.45 15.43
N GLY A 158 -4.60 37.35 16.17
CA GLY A 158 -5.17 38.67 16.52
C GLY A 158 -5.45 39.55 15.29
N LEU A 159 -4.67 39.39 14.22
CA LEU A 159 -4.85 40.10 12.95
C LEU A 159 -6.01 39.57 12.11
N LEU A 160 -6.51 38.37 12.40
CA LEU A 160 -7.64 37.75 11.69
C LEU A 160 -9.01 38.19 12.25
N THR A 161 -9.04 39.24 13.08
CA THR A 161 -10.28 39.80 13.63
C THR A 161 -10.96 40.75 12.63
N GLN A 162 -12.29 40.93 12.75
CA GLN A 162 -13.15 41.63 11.77
C GLN A 162 -12.84 43.13 11.54
N GLN A 163 -11.78 43.69 12.13
CA GLN A 163 -11.37 45.09 11.96
C GLN A 163 -10.09 45.29 11.14
N ALA A 164 -9.43 44.22 10.69
CA ALA A 164 -8.25 44.31 9.84
C ALA A 164 -8.62 44.39 8.34
N PRO A 165 -7.84 45.10 7.50
CA PRO A 165 -8.02 45.09 6.04
C PRO A 165 -7.88 43.67 5.46
N ALA A 166 -8.63 43.36 4.40
CA ALA A 166 -8.63 42.03 3.77
C ALA A 166 -7.22 41.58 3.31
N ALA A 167 -6.43 42.47 2.71
CA ALA A 167 -5.04 42.20 2.33
C ALA A 167 -4.14 41.84 3.53
N LEU A 168 -4.36 42.46 4.70
CA LEU A 168 -3.62 42.12 5.93
C LEU A 168 -4.07 40.76 6.47
N GLN A 169 -5.37 40.46 6.43
CA GLN A 169 -5.91 39.16 6.83
C GLN A 169 -5.35 38.04 5.93
N ALA A 170 -5.26 38.28 4.62
CA ALA A 170 -4.66 37.35 3.67
C ALA A 170 -3.21 37.01 3.99
N GLN A 171 -2.40 38.04 4.25
CA GLN A 171 -0.99 37.83 4.56
C GLN A 171 -0.79 37.20 5.94
N ALA A 172 -1.63 37.55 6.93
CA ALA A 172 -1.61 36.94 8.25
C ALA A 172 -2.01 35.45 8.21
N ALA A 173 -3.03 35.10 7.43
CA ALA A 173 -3.45 33.71 7.23
C ALA A 173 -2.37 32.88 6.52
N THR A 174 -1.69 33.48 5.52
CA THR A 174 -0.54 32.86 4.84
C THR A 174 0.61 32.58 5.81
N ALA A 175 0.97 33.56 6.63
CA ALA A 175 2.02 33.40 7.64
C ALA A 175 1.65 32.35 8.70
N LEU A 176 0.37 32.28 9.09
CA LEU A 176 -0.13 31.29 10.02
C LEU A 176 -0.03 29.88 9.43
N ALA A 177 -0.46 29.68 8.18
CA ALA A 177 -0.36 28.39 7.48
C ALA A 177 1.11 27.90 7.41
N ALA A 178 2.05 28.79 7.09
CA ALA A 178 3.48 28.46 7.07
C ALA A 178 3.99 28.05 8.47
N CYS A 179 3.57 28.75 9.53
CA CYS A 179 3.94 28.41 10.91
C CYS A 179 3.42 27.02 11.33
N LEU A 180 2.24 26.60 10.83
CA LEU A 180 1.57 25.37 11.26
C LEU A 180 2.23 24.08 10.78
N ASN A 181 3.16 24.16 9.83
CA ASN A 181 4.08 23.06 9.51
C ASN A 181 4.96 22.67 10.71
N SER A 182 5.07 23.52 11.73
CA SER A 182 5.74 23.22 13.00
C SER A 182 4.79 22.60 14.03
N ALA A 183 5.21 21.49 14.66
CA ALA A 183 4.50 20.89 15.79
C ALA A 183 4.29 21.87 16.95
N LEU A 184 5.24 22.79 17.20
CA LEU A 184 5.14 23.79 18.26
C LEU A 184 4.01 24.79 18.01
N ALA A 185 3.79 25.20 16.75
CA ALA A 185 2.72 26.13 16.40
C ALA A 185 1.35 25.50 16.65
N ARG A 186 1.18 24.22 16.31
CA ARG A 186 -0.04 23.46 16.60
C ARG A 186 -0.30 23.35 18.11
N ILE A 187 0.75 23.15 18.93
CA ILE A 187 0.61 23.16 20.39
C ILE A 187 0.12 24.53 20.90
N GLN A 188 0.67 25.63 20.37
CA GLN A 188 0.23 26.99 20.75
C GLN A 188 -1.23 27.27 20.37
N LEU A 189 -1.71 26.73 19.24
CA LEU A 189 -3.11 26.85 18.85
C LEU A 189 -4.08 26.15 19.82
N ARG A 190 -3.65 25.12 20.55
CA ARG A 190 -4.55 24.35 21.45
C ARG A 190 -5.20 25.24 22.50
N THR A 191 -4.51 26.29 22.94
CA THR A 191 -4.99 27.25 23.95
C THR A 191 -5.44 28.58 23.34
N ALA A 192 -5.32 28.76 22.03
CA ALA A 192 -5.64 30.00 21.35
C ALA A 192 -7.13 30.07 20.95
N ASP A 193 -7.60 31.29 20.70
CA ASP A 193 -8.91 31.56 20.12
C ASP A 193 -8.84 31.43 18.58
N LEU A 194 -9.67 30.55 18.02
CA LEU A 194 -9.74 30.25 16.60
C LEU A 194 -10.92 30.96 15.91
N ASP A 195 -11.77 31.69 16.65
CA ASP A 195 -13.00 32.27 16.11
C ASP A 195 -12.75 33.22 14.94
N GLY A 196 -11.64 33.99 14.96
CA GLY A 196 -11.24 34.84 13.84
C GLY A 196 -10.96 34.04 12.56
N LEU A 197 -10.17 32.97 12.69
CA LEU A 197 -9.80 32.09 11.58
C LEU A 197 -11.01 31.32 11.03
N ILE A 198 -11.86 30.81 11.91
CA ILE A 198 -13.08 30.07 11.52
C ILE A 198 -14.08 31.00 10.84
N ARG A 199 -14.26 32.23 11.36
CA ARG A 199 -15.14 33.23 10.72
C ARG A 199 -14.64 33.63 9.35
N LEU A 200 -13.33 33.82 9.19
CA LEU A 200 -12.72 34.14 7.90
C LEU A 200 -12.95 33.02 6.89
N ALA A 201 -12.77 31.75 7.29
CA ALA A 201 -13.07 30.59 6.44
C ALA A 201 -14.58 30.47 6.10
N ALA A 202 -15.46 30.95 6.99
CA ALA A 202 -16.91 30.85 6.88
C ALA A 202 -17.59 32.03 6.17
N ALA A 203 -16.84 33.02 5.68
CA ALA A 203 -17.41 34.22 5.05
C ALA A 203 -18.25 33.85 3.80
N PRO A 204 -19.47 34.40 3.63
CA PRO A 204 -20.36 34.07 2.50
C PRO A 204 -19.76 34.58 1.18
N GLY A 205 -19.58 33.67 0.20
CA GLY A 205 -19.06 34.05 -1.12
C GLY A 205 -20.11 34.78 -1.97
N GLY A 206 -19.69 35.76 -2.77
CA GLY A 206 -20.55 36.37 -3.80
C GLY A 206 -20.11 37.74 -4.33
N ASP A 207 -19.62 38.64 -3.48
CA ASP A 207 -19.30 40.04 -3.84
C ASP A 207 -17.99 40.54 -3.18
N GLU A 208 -17.07 39.62 -2.89
CA GLU A 208 -15.85 39.90 -2.15
C GLU A 208 -14.67 40.26 -3.07
N GLY A 209 -13.87 41.28 -2.71
CA GLY A 209 -12.66 41.63 -3.46
C GLY A 209 -11.59 40.52 -3.43
N ALA A 210 -10.66 40.53 -4.39
CA ALA A 210 -9.62 39.49 -4.55
C ALA A 210 -8.85 39.15 -3.25
N ASP A 211 -8.54 40.16 -2.43
CA ASP A 211 -7.86 39.98 -1.16
C ASP A 211 -8.66 39.15 -0.14
N ALA A 212 -9.99 39.29 -0.12
CA ALA A 212 -10.86 38.54 0.79
C ALA A 212 -10.95 37.07 0.37
N ILE A 213 -11.02 36.81 -0.95
CA ILE A 213 -10.96 35.45 -1.51
C ILE A 213 -9.64 34.78 -1.15
N THR A 214 -8.52 35.49 -1.32
CA THR A 214 -7.19 35.01 -0.93
C THR A 214 -7.11 34.76 0.57
N ALA A 215 -7.64 35.67 1.40
CA ALA A 215 -7.67 35.48 2.85
C ALA A 215 -8.44 34.22 3.26
N ARG A 216 -9.59 33.98 2.63
CA ARG A 216 -10.40 32.78 2.85
C ARG A 216 -9.68 31.51 2.38
N ALA A 217 -9.04 31.54 1.20
CA ALA A 217 -8.26 30.42 0.69
C ALA A 217 -7.13 29.99 1.65
N LYS A 218 -6.37 30.97 2.15
CA LYS A 218 -5.26 30.72 3.08
C LYS A 218 -5.76 30.33 4.48
N ALA A 219 -6.95 30.78 4.90
CA ALA A 219 -7.60 30.30 6.11
C ALA A 219 -7.93 28.80 6.03
N HIS A 220 -8.46 28.31 4.89
CA HIS A 220 -8.69 26.88 4.69
C HIS A 220 -7.40 26.06 4.77
N LEU A 221 -6.31 26.55 4.16
CA LEU A 221 -5.00 25.89 4.23
C LEU A 221 -4.46 25.82 5.67
N ALA A 222 -4.58 26.91 6.44
CA ALA A 222 -4.21 26.93 7.85
C ALA A 222 -5.04 25.93 8.69
N LEU A 223 -6.35 25.84 8.43
CA LEU A 223 -7.20 24.86 9.11
C LEU A 223 -6.85 23.41 8.72
N ALA A 224 -6.57 23.15 7.45
CA ALA A 224 -6.20 21.82 6.96
C ALA A 224 -4.90 21.33 7.60
N THR A 225 -3.89 22.20 7.72
CA THR A 225 -2.60 21.90 8.35
C THR A 225 -2.68 21.72 9.87
N ALA A 226 -3.69 22.31 10.53
CA ALA A 226 -3.94 22.18 11.97
C ALA A 226 -4.64 20.86 12.37
N LEU A 227 -5.48 20.30 11.49
CA LEU A 227 -6.34 19.13 11.76
C LEU A 227 -5.65 17.84 12.22
N PRO A 228 -4.38 17.53 11.88
CA PRO A 228 -3.68 16.37 12.43
C PRO A 228 -3.56 16.35 13.97
N ASP A 229 -3.71 17.50 14.65
CA ASP A 229 -3.72 17.58 16.10
C ASP A 229 -5.11 17.23 16.68
N ALA A 230 -5.16 16.21 17.54
CA ALA A 230 -6.43 15.69 18.07
C ALA A 230 -7.24 16.71 18.88
N ILE A 231 -6.59 17.63 19.61
CA ILE A 231 -7.29 18.64 20.43
C ILE A 231 -7.88 19.72 19.54
N LEU A 232 -7.11 20.18 18.54
CA LEU A 232 -7.60 21.15 17.55
C LEU A 232 -8.74 20.57 16.72
N ARG A 233 -8.64 19.30 16.34
CA ARG A 233 -9.70 18.60 15.61
C ARG A 233 -11.04 18.64 16.35
N SER A 234 -11.06 18.33 17.65
CA SER A 234 -12.30 18.37 18.46
C SER A 234 -12.93 19.76 18.43
N LYS A 235 -12.12 20.80 18.67
CA LYS A 235 -12.57 22.20 18.63
C LYS A 235 -13.14 22.56 17.26
N LEU A 236 -12.41 22.29 16.17
CA LEU A 236 -12.82 22.66 14.83
C LEU A 236 -14.11 21.96 14.36
N LEU A 237 -14.34 20.71 14.79
CA LEU A 237 -15.57 19.98 14.46
C LEU A 237 -16.81 20.52 15.20
N GLU A 238 -16.65 21.10 16.40
CA GLU A 238 -17.75 21.71 17.16
C GLU A 238 -18.30 23.00 16.50
N HIS A 239 -17.45 23.75 15.79
CA HIS A 239 -17.79 25.06 15.22
C HIS A 239 -18.57 25.03 13.88
N LYS A 240 -19.19 23.90 13.49
CA LYS A 240 -19.87 23.72 12.18
C LYS A 240 -18.98 24.02 10.95
N MET A 241 -17.66 24.04 11.12
CA MET A 241 -16.69 24.37 10.06
C MET A 241 -16.91 23.53 8.78
N VAL A 242 -17.19 22.24 8.94
CA VAL A 242 -17.38 21.30 7.82
C VAL A 242 -18.53 21.71 6.90
N ALA A 243 -19.62 22.26 7.46
CA ALA A 243 -20.76 22.72 6.65
C ALA A 243 -20.40 23.93 5.78
N ASN A 244 -19.59 24.85 6.31
CA ASN A 244 -19.17 26.05 5.57
C ASN A 244 -18.24 25.70 4.42
N VAL A 245 -17.32 24.75 4.61
CA VAL A 245 -16.40 24.31 3.53
C VAL A 245 -17.16 23.66 2.38
N ILE A 246 -18.20 22.89 2.68
CA ILE A 246 -19.04 22.24 1.67
C ILE A 246 -19.81 23.26 0.83
N THR A 247 -20.31 24.35 1.44
CA THR A 247 -20.99 25.41 0.67
C THR A 247 -20.09 26.10 -0.35
N ILE A 248 -18.77 26.05 -0.17
CA ILE A 248 -17.82 26.63 -1.12
C ILE A 248 -17.67 25.75 -2.36
N LEU A 249 -17.64 24.43 -2.15
CA LEU A 249 -17.62 23.46 -3.25
C LEU A 249 -18.93 23.47 -4.07
N GLN A 250 -19.98 24.17 -3.62
CA GLN A 250 -21.25 24.35 -4.30
C GLN A 250 -21.33 25.63 -5.15
N LEU A 251 -20.36 26.56 -5.03
CA LEU A 251 -20.41 27.83 -5.76
C LEU A 251 -20.13 27.56 -7.25
N PRO A 252 -21.01 28.03 -8.17
CA PRO A 252 -20.80 27.83 -9.60
C PRO A 252 -19.58 28.63 -10.07
N ASP A 253 -18.73 27.99 -10.87
CA ASP A 253 -17.69 28.67 -11.66
C ASP A 253 -18.39 29.63 -12.63
N SER A 254 -18.33 30.94 -12.35
CA SER A 254 -18.71 31.96 -13.33
C SER A 254 -17.53 32.25 -14.25
N ASP A 255 -17.76 32.50 -15.54
CA ASP A 255 -16.72 32.93 -16.49
C ASP A 255 -15.96 34.20 -16.04
N ASP A 256 -16.53 34.98 -15.12
CA ASP A 256 -15.94 36.19 -14.50
C ASP A 256 -15.23 35.92 -13.16
N ALA A 257 -14.93 34.66 -12.80
CA ALA A 257 -14.32 34.33 -11.51
C ALA A 257 -12.87 34.87 -11.41
N PRO A 258 -12.49 35.50 -10.28
CA PRO A 258 -11.14 36.02 -10.09
C PRO A 258 -10.10 34.88 -10.09
N PRO A 259 -8.84 35.14 -10.51
CA PRO A 259 -7.81 34.12 -10.64
C PRO A 259 -7.56 33.30 -9.35
N ASP A 260 -7.72 33.95 -8.18
CA ASP A 260 -7.52 33.34 -6.85
C ASP A 260 -8.66 32.38 -6.42
N PHE A 261 -9.76 32.31 -7.19
CA PHE A 261 -10.88 31.42 -6.90
C PHE A 261 -10.51 29.95 -7.04
N THR A 262 -9.61 29.62 -7.97
CA THR A 262 -9.09 28.26 -8.15
C THR A 262 -8.31 27.77 -6.93
N ASP A 263 -7.49 28.65 -6.34
CA ASP A 263 -6.76 28.42 -5.09
C ASP A 263 -7.70 28.22 -3.90
N LEU A 264 -8.80 28.98 -3.85
CA LEU A 264 -9.82 28.83 -2.83
C LEU A 264 -10.46 27.43 -2.88
N MET A 265 -10.87 26.98 -4.07
CA MET A 265 -11.46 25.65 -4.27
C MET A 265 -10.46 24.53 -3.94
N ALA A 266 -9.21 24.65 -4.41
CA ALA A 266 -8.16 23.68 -4.12
C ALA A 266 -7.88 23.55 -2.61
N ASN A 267 -7.78 24.67 -1.89
CA ASN A 267 -7.56 24.66 -0.44
C ASN A 267 -8.80 24.17 0.34
N ALA A 268 -10.01 24.45 -0.14
CA ALA A 268 -11.24 23.88 0.42
C ALA A 268 -11.26 22.35 0.28
N ALA A 269 -10.91 21.83 -0.91
CA ALA A 269 -10.77 20.39 -1.12
C ALA A 269 -9.69 19.76 -0.23
N SER A 270 -8.56 20.44 -0.02
CA SER A 270 -7.50 20.00 0.92
C SER A 270 -8.03 19.88 2.35
N LEU A 271 -8.82 20.86 2.80
CA LEU A 271 -9.47 20.83 4.11
C LEU A 271 -10.47 19.67 4.22
N VAL A 272 -11.28 19.42 3.18
CA VAL A 272 -12.17 18.24 3.13
C VAL A 272 -11.37 16.94 3.23
N ALA A 273 -10.26 16.82 2.49
CA ALA A 273 -9.39 15.66 2.55
C ALA A 273 -8.81 15.44 3.95
N ALA A 274 -8.37 16.51 4.61
CA ALA A 274 -7.87 16.46 5.98
C ALA A 274 -8.95 16.04 6.99
N VAL A 275 -10.19 16.53 6.84
CA VAL A 275 -11.34 16.10 7.66
C VAL A 275 -11.67 14.63 7.43
N ALA A 276 -11.70 14.18 6.17
CA ALA A 276 -12.00 12.80 5.78
C ALA A 276 -10.98 11.77 6.29
N ASN A 277 -9.77 12.20 6.67
CA ASN A 277 -8.75 11.32 7.23
C ASN A 277 -9.20 10.69 8.57
N PHE A 278 -10.17 11.29 9.26
CA PHE A 278 -10.66 10.84 10.57
C PHE A 278 -12.11 10.35 10.53
N GLU A 279 -12.47 9.43 11.43
CA GLU A 279 -13.78 8.77 11.41
C GLU A 279 -14.96 9.72 11.68
N ASP A 280 -14.87 10.56 12.71
CA ASP A 280 -15.90 11.57 13.01
C ASP A 280 -16.09 12.55 11.84
N GLY A 281 -14.99 12.90 11.16
CA GLY A 281 -14.99 13.77 9.99
C GLY A 281 -15.68 13.12 8.79
N ARG A 282 -15.40 11.83 8.52
CA ARG A 282 -16.09 11.06 7.47
C ARG A 282 -17.61 11.03 7.69
N MET A 283 -18.05 10.76 8.92
CA MET A 283 -19.48 10.76 9.26
C MET A 283 -20.12 12.15 9.18
N ALA A 284 -19.38 13.21 9.49
CA ALA A 284 -19.84 14.58 9.29
C ALA A 284 -20.00 14.93 7.80
N LEU A 285 -19.00 14.61 6.98
CA LEU A 285 -19.02 14.83 5.53
C LEU A 285 -20.13 14.03 4.83
N GLN A 286 -20.39 12.79 5.29
CA GLN A 286 -21.49 11.97 4.78
C GLN A 286 -22.85 12.58 5.10
N ARG A 287 -23.06 13.11 6.32
CA ARG A 287 -24.33 13.77 6.71
C ARG A 287 -24.60 15.07 5.97
N LEU A 288 -23.57 15.70 5.42
CA LEU A 288 -23.65 16.97 4.71
C LEU A 288 -23.62 16.80 3.19
N ASP A 289 -23.78 15.57 2.68
CA ASP A 289 -23.79 15.25 1.25
C ASP A 289 -22.58 15.82 0.49
N ALA A 290 -21.37 15.67 1.05
CA ALA A 290 -20.15 16.14 0.39
C ALA A 290 -19.78 15.32 -0.86
N VAL A 291 -20.21 14.05 -0.94
CA VAL A 291 -19.79 13.10 -1.98
C VAL A 291 -20.21 13.51 -3.40
N PRO A 292 -21.49 13.87 -3.67
CA PRO A 292 -21.89 14.33 -5.00
C PRO A 292 -21.10 15.54 -5.51
N LEU A 293 -20.73 16.45 -4.61
CA LEU A 293 -19.97 17.66 -4.93
C LEU A 293 -18.53 17.34 -5.33
N LEU A 294 -17.87 16.45 -4.58
CA LEU A 294 -16.54 15.96 -4.94
C LEU A 294 -16.56 15.26 -6.31
N VAL A 295 -17.59 14.46 -6.58
CA VAL A 295 -17.76 13.80 -7.89
C VAL A 295 -18.03 14.81 -9.00
N GLN A 296 -18.78 15.88 -8.73
CA GLN A 296 -19.02 16.97 -9.68
C GLN A 296 -17.70 17.66 -10.07
N CYS A 297 -16.84 17.97 -9.09
CA CYS A 297 -15.52 18.54 -9.35
C CYS A 297 -14.64 17.66 -10.25
N LEU A 298 -14.85 16.34 -10.29
CA LEU A 298 -14.15 15.43 -11.19
C LEU A 298 -14.74 15.39 -12.61
N LYS A 299 -16.02 15.74 -12.78
CA LYS A 299 -16.75 15.62 -14.07
C LYS A 299 -16.64 16.84 -14.97
N GLU A 300 -16.44 18.03 -14.41
CA GLU A 300 -16.39 19.31 -15.13
C GLU A 300 -14.98 19.94 -15.06
N PRO A 301 -13.97 19.37 -15.75
CA PRO A 301 -12.59 19.79 -15.56
C PRO A 301 -12.19 21.07 -16.31
N THR A 302 -13.14 21.76 -16.97
CA THR A 302 -12.87 22.92 -17.86
C THR A 302 -12.33 24.15 -17.14
N HIS A 303 -12.46 24.23 -15.80
CA HIS A 303 -11.93 25.33 -14.97
C HIS A 303 -11.11 24.84 -13.75
N THR A 304 -10.76 23.56 -13.69
CA THR A 304 -10.12 22.95 -12.51
C THR A 304 -8.59 23.00 -12.54
N SER A 305 -7.96 23.27 -11.40
CA SER A 305 -6.50 23.16 -11.23
C SER A 305 -6.08 21.73 -10.88
N ALA A 306 -4.82 21.37 -11.15
CA ALA A 306 -4.26 20.05 -10.83
C ALA A 306 -4.27 19.82 -9.31
N GLN A 307 -3.99 20.88 -8.54
CA GLN A 307 -4.08 20.87 -7.09
C GLN A 307 -5.50 20.55 -6.60
N LEU A 308 -6.54 21.11 -7.23
CA LEU A 308 -7.93 20.81 -6.90
C LEU A 308 -8.24 19.33 -7.15
N LEU A 309 -7.93 18.82 -8.35
CA LEU A 309 -8.19 17.43 -8.72
C LEU A 309 -7.45 16.44 -7.81
N SER A 310 -6.18 16.71 -7.51
CA SER A 310 -5.37 15.90 -6.59
C SER A 310 -5.96 15.88 -5.18
N ASN A 311 -6.36 17.04 -4.65
CA ASN A 311 -6.98 17.15 -3.33
C ASN A 311 -8.36 16.47 -3.27
N VAL A 312 -9.16 16.54 -4.34
CA VAL A 312 -10.46 15.85 -4.44
C VAL A 312 -10.26 14.33 -4.48
N ALA A 313 -9.30 13.83 -5.26
CA ALA A 313 -8.97 12.41 -5.29
C ALA A 313 -8.47 11.91 -3.92
N LEU A 314 -7.63 12.70 -3.22
CA LEU A 314 -7.19 12.40 -1.86
C LEU A 314 -8.37 12.39 -0.86
N ALA A 315 -9.32 13.31 -0.99
CA ALA A 315 -10.53 13.32 -0.16
C ALA A 315 -11.35 12.05 -0.36
N ILE A 316 -11.50 11.61 -1.61
CA ILE A 316 -12.18 10.37 -1.97
C ILE A 316 -11.45 9.15 -1.39
N GLU A 317 -10.12 9.07 -1.53
CA GLU A 317 -9.30 8.01 -0.92
C GLU A 317 -9.57 7.92 0.59
N ASN A 318 -9.53 9.06 1.28
CA ASN A 318 -9.74 9.11 2.73
C ASN A 318 -11.18 8.73 3.12
N LEU A 319 -12.19 9.14 2.35
CA LEU A 319 -13.60 8.74 2.55
C LEU A 319 -13.80 7.25 2.35
N ALA A 320 -13.14 6.67 1.34
CA ALA A 320 -13.22 5.25 0.99
C ALA A 320 -12.69 4.31 2.09
N ARG A 321 -11.91 4.82 3.06
CA ARG A 321 -11.51 4.06 4.26
C ARG A 321 -12.70 3.63 5.13
N SER A 322 -13.86 4.28 5.00
CA SER A 322 -15.10 3.80 5.61
C SER A 322 -15.87 2.92 4.63
N PRO A 323 -16.11 1.63 4.92
CA PRO A 323 -16.78 0.72 3.99
C PRO A 323 -18.22 1.16 3.67
N GLN A 324 -18.91 1.82 4.62
CA GLN A 324 -20.26 2.34 4.41
C GLN A 324 -20.28 3.47 3.37
N ILE A 325 -19.31 4.38 3.44
CA ILE A 325 -19.20 5.50 2.49
C ILE A 325 -18.68 5.00 1.14
N ALA A 326 -17.69 4.12 1.15
CA ALA A 326 -17.11 3.53 -0.05
C ALA A 326 -18.17 2.87 -0.93
N HIS A 327 -19.13 2.15 -0.33
CA HIS A 327 -20.24 1.52 -1.07
C HIS A 327 -21.13 2.52 -1.81
N SER A 328 -21.38 3.69 -1.20
CA SER A 328 -22.15 4.77 -1.84
C SER A 328 -21.34 5.56 -2.88
N LEU A 329 -20.02 5.61 -2.72
CA LEU A 329 -19.11 6.46 -3.50
C LEU A 329 -18.59 5.75 -4.75
N GLY A 330 -18.34 4.44 -4.67
CA GLY A 330 -17.76 3.61 -5.72
C GLY A 330 -18.35 3.84 -7.12
N PRO A 331 -19.66 3.67 -7.34
CA PRO A 331 -20.23 3.76 -8.70
C PRO A 331 -20.24 5.18 -9.26
N ALA A 332 -20.30 6.21 -8.41
CA ALA A 332 -20.35 7.61 -8.84
C ALA A 332 -18.97 8.20 -9.16
N ALA A 333 -17.94 7.77 -8.42
CA ALA A 333 -16.58 8.31 -8.54
C ALA A 333 -15.66 7.48 -9.46
N ALA A 334 -15.93 6.19 -9.67
CA ALA A 334 -15.05 5.30 -10.43
C ALA A 334 -14.78 5.78 -11.86
N LEU A 335 -15.84 6.14 -12.61
CA LEU A 335 -15.70 6.55 -14.01
C LEU A 335 -14.89 7.86 -14.17
N PRO A 336 -15.18 8.95 -13.42
CA PRO A 336 -14.36 10.16 -13.47
C PRO A 336 -12.90 9.93 -13.07
N LEU A 337 -12.63 9.09 -12.05
CA LEU A 337 -11.25 8.76 -11.64
C LEU A 337 -10.50 7.97 -12.72
N LEU A 338 -11.17 7.03 -13.40
CA LEU A 338 -10.59 6.30 -14.53
C LEU A 338 -10.32 7.23 -15.72
N GLN A 339 -11.20 8.21 -15.98
CA GLN A 339 -10.99 9.22 -17.02
C GLN A 339 -9.76 10.10 -16.72
N LEU A 340 -9.55 10.50 -15.47
CA LEU A 340 -8.35 11.24 -15.06
C LEU A 340 -7.06 10.43 -15.21
N LEU A 341 -7.11 9.11 -14.99
CA LEU A 341 -5.96 8.23 -15.22
C LEU A 341 -5.64 8.06 -16.72
N ALA A 342 -6.70 8.01 -17.54
CA ALA A 342 -6.64 7.74 -18.96
C ALA A 342 -6.28 8.96 -19.83
N ALA A 343 -6.45 10.17 -19.31
CA ALA A 343 -6.15 11.38 -20.04
C ALA A 343 -4.62 11.58 -20.18
N GLU A 344 -4.12 11.54 -21.41
CA GLU A 344 -2.83 12.13 -21.80
C GLU A 344 -2.89 13.67 -21.68
N PRO A 345 -1.76 14.39 -21.52
CA PRO A 345 -1.77 15.86 -21.38
C PRO A 345 -2.52 16.51 -22.56
N PRO A 346 -3.22 17.64 -22.36
CA PRO A 346 -4.65 17.64 -22.62
C PRO A 346 -5.02 18.10 -24.03
N GLU A 347 -5.41 17.16 -24.89
CA GLU A 347 -6.30 17.47 -26.02
C GLU A 347 -7.78 17.47 -25.59
N ALA A 348 -8.09 16.93 -24.40
CA ALA A 348 -9.45 16.84 -23.84
C ALA A 348 -9.86 18.01 -22.92
N LEU A 349 -8.94 18.88 -22.47
CA LEU A 349 -9.21 20.00 -21.53
C LEU A 349 -9.19 21.40 -22.17
N GLY A 350 -9.08 21.51 -23.50
CA GLY A 350 -9.07 22.80 -24.19
C GLY A 350 -7.88 23.71 -23.76
N PRO A 351 -8.02 25.05 -23.80
CA PRO A 351 -6.90 26.00 -23.63
C PRO A 351 -6.24 26.02 -22.24
N VAL A 352 -6.78 25.29 -21.24
CA VAL A 352 -6.18 25.15 -19.90
C VAL A 352 -4.93 24.26 -19.93
N ALA A 353 -4.81 23.40 -20.95
CA ALA A 353 -3.67 22.52 -21.22
C ALA A 353 -2.29 23.20 -21.20
N ALA A 354 -2.22 24.46 -21.63
CA ALA A 354 -0.96 25.22 -21.69
C ALA A 354 -0.42 25.63 -20.31
N ARG A 355 -1.15 25.38 -19.21
CA ARG A 355 -0.81 25.82 -17.85
C ARG A 355 -0.32 24.69 -16.93
N PHE A 356 -0.35 23.43 -17.37
CA PHE A 356 0.06 22.30 -16.54
C PHE A 356 1.52 21.94 -16.80
N GLU A 357 2.35 22.00 -15.75
CA GLU A 357 3.64 21.33 -15.77
C GLU A 357 3.43 19.81 -15.74
N SER A 358 4.30 19.04 -16.39
CA SER A 358 4.16 17.57 -16.45
C SER A 358 4.12 16.92 -15.06
N ALA A 359 4.84 17.49 -14.09
CA ALA A 359 4.90 17.02 -12.71
C ALA A 359 3.56 17.15 -11.96
N ASP A 360 2.78 18.21 -12.23
CA ASP A 360 1.49 18.43 -11.57
C ASP A 360 0.45 17.41 -12.03
N TRP A 361 0.50 17.03 -13.31
CA TRP A 361 -0.40 16.02 -13.88
C TRP A 361 -0.12 14.62 -13.33
N GLU A 362 1.14 14.25 -13.14
CA GLU A 362 1.52 12.97 -12.53
C GLU A 362 1.01 12.84 -11.09
N ALA A 363 1.03 13.93 -10.31
CA ALA A 363 0.47 13.95 -8.97
C ALA A 363 -1.05 13.69 -8.97
N VAL A 364 -1.78 14.24 -9.95
CA VAL A 364 -3.22 13.95 -10.15
C VAL A 364 -3.45 12.47 -10.47
N ARG A 365 -2.69 11.91 -11.42
CA ARG A 365 -2.78 10.48 -11.77
C ARG A 365 -2.49 9.58 -10.57
N GLN A 366 -1.46 9.91 -9.78
CA GLN A 366 -1.13 9.16 -8.56
C GLN A 366 -2.27 9.20 -7.53
N ALA A 367 -2.84 10.39 -7.27
CA ALA A 367 -3.96 10.54 -6.35
C ALA A 367 -5.21 9.79 -6.83
N ALA A 368 -5.52 9.87 -8.13
CA ALA A 368 -6.64 9.15 -8.75
C ALA A 368 -6.46 7.61 -8.65
N CYS A 369 -5.25 7.10 -8.92
CA CYS A 369 -4.95 5.68 -8.77
C CYS A 369 -5.13 5.21 -7.31
N SER A 370 -4.64 6.00 -6.34
CA SER A 370 -4.79 5.69 -4.92
C SER A 370 -6.26 5.69 -4.47
N ALA A 371 -7.07 6.62 -4.97
CA ALA A 371 -8.51 6.66 -4.72
C ALA A 371 -9.22 5.42 -5.28
N ILE A 372 -8.86 4.96 -6.48
CA ILE A 372 -9.40 3.72 -7.06
C ILE A 372 -9.02 2.52 -6.20
N VAL A 373 -7.75 2.38 -5.80
CA VAL A 373 -7.29 1.30 -4.91
C VAL A 373 -8.11 1.26 -3.62
N ALA A 374 -8.41 2.42 -3.03
CA ALA A 374 -9.21 2.49 -1.80
C ALA A 374 -10.68 2.08 -2.01
N LEU A 375 -11.22 2.23 -3.22
CA LEU A 375 -12.60 1.86 -3.55
C LEU A 375 -12.76 0.42 -4.06
N LEU A 376 -11.69 -0.21 -4.55
CA LEU A 376 -11.70 -1.59 -5.07
C LEU A 376 -12.27 -2.67 -4.14
N PRO A 377 -12.07 -2.61 -2.79
CA PRO A 377 -12.68 -3.57 -1.89
C PRO A 377 -14.23 -3.53 -1.87
N THR A 378 -14.85 -2.57 -2.57
CA THR A 378 -16.31 -2.48 -2.67
C THR A 378 -16.83 -3.27 -3.88
N PRO A 379 -17.88 -4.08 -3.71
CA PRO A 379 -18.46 -4.88 -4.80
C PRO A 379 -19.08 -4.01 -5.92
N ALA A 380 -19.18 -2.69 -5.71
CA ALA A 380 -19.73 -1.76 -6.68
C ALA A 380 -18.77 -1.42 -7.82
N LEU A 381 -17.46 -1.68 -7.66
CA LEU A 381 -16.43 -1.34 -8.66
C LEU A 381 -16.00 -2.52 -9.53
N GLU A 382 -16.22 -3.75 -9.08
CA GLU A 382 -15.97 -4.98 -9.83
C GLU A 382 -16.62 -4.97 -11.24
N PRO A 383 -17.93 -4.68 -11.40
CA PRO A 383 -18.58 -4.69 -12.72
C PRO A 383 -18.05 -3.61 -13.68
N LEU A 384 -17.64 -2.45 -13.15
CA LEU A 384 -17.07 -1.34 -13.94
C LEU A 384 -15.69 -1.69 -14.52
N LEU A 385 -14.97 -2.62 -13.88
CA LEU A 385 -13.65 -3.08 -14.32
C LEU A 385 -13.74 -4.35 -15.18
N SER A 386 -14.74 -5.20 -14.97
CA SER A 386 -14.97 -6.42 -15.75
C SER A 386 -15.70 -6.17 -17.07
N ASP A 387 -16.73 -5.33 -17.12
CA ASP A 387 -17.43 -4.97 -18.37
C ASP A 387 -16.66 -3.89 -19.17
N GLY A 388 -15.84 -3.10 -18.48
CA GLY A 388 -15.05 -2.00 -19.04
C GLY A 388 -13.57 -2.36 -19.21
N THR A 389 -13.24 -3.34 -20.06
CA THR A 389 -11.85 -3.80 -20.34
C THR A 389 -10.82 -2.67 -20.56
N ALA A 390 -11.24 -1.46 -20.93
CA ALA A 390 -10.41 -0.26 -21.00
C ALA A 390 -9.76 0.14 -19.66
N GLY A 391 -10.47 0.04 -18.53
CA GLY A 391 -9.95 0.42 -17.20
C GLY A 391 -8.83 -0.51 -16.73
N LEU A 392 -9.01 -1.83 -16.92
CA LEU A 392 -7.96 -2.80 -16.64
C LEU A 392 -6.77 -2.64 -17.58
N LYS A 393 -7.01 -2.35 -18.87
CA LYS A 393 -5.93 -2.11 -19.85
C LYS A 393 -5.12 -0.88 -19.50
N MET A 394 -5.76 0.16 -18.99
CA MET A 394 -5.10 1.37 -18.50
C MET A 394 -4.24 1.09 -17.25
N LEU A 395 -4.78 0.37 -16.26
CA LEU A 395 -4.00 -0.02 -15.08
C LEU A 395 -2.82 -0.92 -15.47
N ALA A 396 -3.01 -1.81 -16.43
CA ALA A 396 -1.93 -2.62 -16.99
C ALA A 396 -0.89 -1.79 -17.75
N SER A 397 -1.29 -0.79 -18.54
CA SER A 397 -0.34 0.07 -19.27
C SER A 397 0.51 0.90 -18.32
N LEU A 398 -0.09 1.44 -17.25
CA LEU A 398 0.61 2.13 -16.15
C LEU A 398 1.66 1.26 -15.45
N VAL A 399 1.47 -0.05 -15.48
CA VAL A 399 2.43 -1.01 -14.96
C VAL A 399 3.54 -1.32 -15.97
N CYS A 400 3.21 -1.33 -17.26
CA CYS A 400 4.11 -1.67 -18.36
C CYS A 400 5.01 -0.54 -18.85
N GLU A 401 4.53 0.70 -18.87
CA GLU A 401 5.22 1.84 -19.46
C GLU A 401 6.49 2.18 -18.67
N ALA A 402 7.67 2.15 -19.29
CA ALA A 402 8.95 2.37 -18.61
C ALA A 402 9.06 3.73 -17.90
N ASP A 403 8.39 4.75 -18.45
CA ASP A 403 8.43 6.13 -17.98
C ASP A 403 7.47 6.43 -16.81
N THR A 404 6.64 5.47 -16.39
CA THR A 404 5.78 5.68 -15.21
C THR A 404 6.60 5.80 -13.92
N LEU A 405 6.26 6.82 -13.12
CA LEU A 405 6.83 7.01 -11.79
C LEU A 405 6.62 5.77 -10.90
N PRO A 406 7.64 5.34 -10.12
CA PRO A 406 7.53 4.21 -9.21
C PRO A 406 6.31 4.21 -8.27
N PRO A 407 5.90 5.32 -7.62
CA PRO A 407 4.71 5.32 -6.77
C PRO A 407 3.40 5.06 -7.53
N LEU A 408 3.24 5.61 -8.74
CA LEU A 408 2.06 5.38 -9.57
C LEU A 408 2.02 3.92 -10.07
N ARG A 409 3.17 3.40 -10.52
CA ARG A 409 3.32 2.00 -10.94
C ARG A 409 2.97 1.03 -9.81
N ALA A 410 3.45 1.29 -8.59
CA ALA A 410 3.15 0.47 -7.42
C ALA A 410 1.65 0.47 -7.06
N LYS A 411 0.98 1.62 -7.20
CA LYS A 411 -0.47 1.75 -6.96
C LYS A 411 -1.30 1.05 -8.04
N ALA A 412 -0.89 1.15 -9.31
CA ALA A 412 -1.53 0.44 -10.40
C ALA A 412 -1.39 -1.09 -10.24
N ALA A 413 -0.23 -1.55 -9.78
CA ALA A 413 0.00 -2.96 -9.43
C ALA A 413 -0.89 -3.43 -8.26
N ASP A 414 -1.03 -2.61 -7.20
CA ASP A 414 -1.93 -2.88 -6.07
C ASP A 414 -3.38 -2.98 -6.54
N ALA A 415 -3.80 -2.10 -7.45
CA ALA A 415 -5.13 -2.12 -8.06
C ALA A 415 -5.39 -3.41 -8.85
N LEU A 416 -4.46 -3.80 -9.74
CA LEU A 416 -4.57 -5.06 -10.49
C LEU A 416 -4.61 -6.27 -9.56
N GLY A 417 -3.83 -6.24 -8.47
CA GLY A 417 -3.80 -7.32 -7.50
C GLY A 417 -5.13 -7.50 -6.76
N LEU A 418 -5.77 -6.38 -6.38
CA LEU A 418 -7.09 -6.39 -5.75
C LEU A 418 -8.20 -6.84 -6.72
N VAL A 419 -8.14 -6.46 -8.01
CA VAL A 419 -9.11 -6.96 -9.00
C VAL A 419 -8.98 -8.46 -9.21
N ALA A 420 -7.75 -8.99 -9.20
CA ALA A 420 -7.50 -10.43 -9.25
C ALA A 420 -7.97 -11.19 -7.99
N CYS A 421 -8.49 -10.51 -6.96
CA CYS A 421 -9.10 -11.17 -5.81
C CYS A 421 -10.54 -11.67 -6.07
N SER A 422 -11.23 -11.19 -7.10
CA SER A 422 -12.58 -11.65 -7.43
C SER A 422 -12.56 -12.72 -8.53
N GLN A 423 -13.62 -13.53 -8.65
CA GLN A 423 -13.66 -14.55 -9.71
C GLN A 423 -13.84 -13.93 -11.10
N GLU A 424 -14.76 -12.98 -11.25
CA GLU A 424 -15.00 -12.25 -12.50
C GLU A 424 -13.82 -11.34 -12.88
N GLY A 425 -13.19 -10.70 -11.89
CA GLY A 425 -12.00 -9.88 -12.06
C GLY A 425 -10.79 -10.70 -12.51
N ARG A 426 -10.66 -11.96 -12.08
CA ARG A 426 -9.59 -12.86 -12.55
C ARG A 426 -9.72 -13.21 -14.03
N ASP A 427 -10.90 -13.59 -14.49
CA ASP A 427 -11.10 -13.98 -15.88
C ASP A 427 -10.84 -12.80 -16.84
N ALA A 428 -11.28 -11.59 -16.46
CA ALA A 428 -11.00 -10.35 -17.21
C ALA A 428 -9.54 -9.89 -17.08
N ALA A 429 -8.93 -10.05 -15.90
CA ALA A 429 -7.54 -9.73 -15.65
C ALA A 429 -6.60 -10.63 -16.44
N MET A 430 -6.85 -11.94 -16.55
CA MET A 430 -5.91 -12.87 -17.20
C MET A 430 -5.59 -12.52 -18.67
N GLU A 431 -6.50 -11.88 -19.40
CA GLU A 431 -6.25 -11.40 -20.77
C GLU A 431 -5.39 -10.13 -20.81
N VAL A 432 -5.59 -9.23 -19.84
CA VAL A 432 -5.01 -7.86 -19.82
C VAL A 432 -3.75 -7.76 -18.96
N VAL A 433 -3.64 -8.63 -17.97
CA VAL A 433 -2.61 -8.63 -16.94
C VAL A 433 -1.38 -9.40 -17.41
N LYS A 434 -1.44 -10.20 -18.49
CA LYS A 434 -0.27 -10.88 -19.10
C LYS A 434 0.93 -9.93 -19.32
N PRO A 435 0.79 -8.77 -20.00
CA PRO A 435 1.92 -7.84 -20.18
C PRO A 435 2.32 -7.14 -18.89
N ALA A 436 1.36 -6.80 -18.02
CA ALA A 436 1.60 -6.14 -16.74
C ALA A 436 2.33 -7.04 -15.74
N ILE A 437 2.04 -8.34 -15.77
CA ILE A 437 2.73 -9.42 -15.06
C ILE A 437 4.18 -9.48 -15.51
N VAL A 438 4.42 -9.50 -16.82
CA VAL A 438 5.78 -9.52 -17.38
C VAL A 438 6.52 -8.24 -16.97
N ALA A 439 5.91 -7.06 -17.13
CA ALA A 439 6.51 -5.79 -16.74
C ALA A 439 6.76 -5.66 -15.23
N LEU A 440 5.88 -6.19 -14.38
CA LEU A 440 6.13 -6.30 -12.93
C LEU A 440 7.31 -7.20 -12.66
N ALA A 441 7.36 -8.36 -13.29
CA ALA A 441 8.51 -9.25 -13.23
C ALA A 441 9.81 -8.53 -13.62
N GLU A 442 9.81 -7.74 -14.71
CA GLU A 442 10.97 -6.94 -15.14
C GLU A 442 11.33 -5.81 -14.16
N TRP A 443 10.32 -5.09 -13.65
CA TRP A 443 10.48 -4.01 -12.69
C TRP A 443 10.98 -4.50 -11.32
N LEU A 444 10.67 -5.74 -10.97
CA LEU A 444 11.13 -6.39 -9.75
C LEU A 444 12.51 -7.07 -9.90
N ARG A 445 13.05 -7.21 -11.13
CA ARG A 445 14.44 -7.68 -11.38
C ARG A 445 15.57 -6.87 -10.72
N PRO A 446 15.47 -5.56 -10.41
CA PRO A 446 16.59 -4.82 -9.84
C PRO A 446 17.07 -5.35 -8.49
N ALA A 447 16.23 -6.06 -7.72
CA ALA A 447 16.65 -6.68 -6.46
C ALA A 447 17.80 -7.69 -6.65
N ARG A 448 17.95 -8.29 -7.84
CA ARG A 448 19.03 -9.25 -8.16
C ARG A 448 20.21 -8.67 -8.94
N ARG A 449 20.24 -7.37 -9.28
CA ARG A 449 21.39 -6.78 -10.01
C ARG A 449 22.71 -6.83 -9.23
N LEU A 450 22.69 -7.07 -7.92
CA LEU A 450 23.90 -7.25 -7.13
C LEU A 450 24.46 -8.69 -7.13
N GLU A 451 23.72 -9.68 -7.65
CA GLU A 451 24.17 -11.08 -7.67
C GLU A 451 24.20 -11.69 -9.09
N ALA A 452 23.39 -11.20 -10.02
CA ALA A 452 23.24 -11.81 -11.35
C ALA A 452 24.35 -11.44 -12.36
N GLU A 453 25.21 -10.45 -12.08
CA GLU A 453 26.38 -10.16 -12.93
C GLU A 453 27.46 -11.28 -12.87
N ALA A 454 27.29 -12.30 -12.02
CA ALA A 454 28.13 -13.49 -11.98
C ALA A 454 27.60 -14.69 -12.82
N ALA A 455 26.38 -14.62 -13.37
CA ALA A 455 25.76 -15.75 -14.09
C ALA A 455 25.19 -15.31 -15.45
N SER A 456 26.09 -14.94 -16.36
CA SER A 456 25.74 -14.65 -17.75
C SER A 456 25.40 -15.92 -18.55
N GLN A 457 24.57 -15.72 -19.57
CA GLN A 457 24.36 -16.53 -20.79
C GLN A 457 23.21 -17.55 -20.74
N THR A 458 22.02 -17.09 -21.17
CA THR A 458 21.13 -17.77 -22.13
C THR A 458 20.09 -16.76 -22.63
N GLU A 459 20.52 -15.79 -23.44
CA GLU A 459 19.65 -15.02 -24.33
C GLU A 459 20.01 -15.42 -25.76
N ALA A 460 19.23 -16.31 -26.38
CA ALA A 460 19.09 -16.47 -27.83
C ALA A 460 18.23 -17.72 -28.17
N ALA A 461 16.90 -17.55 -28.15
CA ALA A 461 15.86 -18.33 -28.85
C ALA A 461 14.53 -17.79 -28.28
N SER A 462 13.47 -17.44 -29.00
CA SER A 462 12.94 -17.92 -30.28
C SER A 462 11.77 -16.98 -30.62
N GLU A 463 11.83 -16.27 -31.76
CA GLU A 463 10.68 -15.51 -32.29
C GLU A 463 9.62 -16.41 -32.96
N ALA A 464 9.70 -17.74 -32.80
CA ALA A 464 8.94 -18.73 -33.59
C ALA A 464 8.01 -19.65 -32.77
N GLU A 465 7.69 -19.32 -31.52
CA GLU A 465 6.78 -20.14 -30.68
C GLU A 465 5.33 -19.61 -30.72
N PRO A 466 4.30 -20.50 -30.71
CA PRO A 466 2.88 -20.12 -30.66
C PRO A 466 2.53 -19.35 -29.36
N GLU A 467 1.60 -18.40 -29.43
CA GLU A 467 1.27 -17.49 -28.30
C GLU A 467 0.96 -18.19 -26.99
N GLU A 468 0.28 -19.34 -27.01
CA GLU A 468 -0.06 -20.13 -25.81
C GLU A 468 1.18 -20.60 -25.04
N CYS A 469 2.25 -21.02 -25.75
CA CYS A 469 3.49 -21.50 -25.13
C CYS A 469 4.27 -20.34 -24.47
N ARG A 470 4.19 -19.13 -25.06
CA ARG A 470 4.77 -17.91 -24.47
C ARG A 470 4.04 -17.50 -23.20
N VAL A 471 2.72 -17.69 -23.14
CA VAL A 471 1.90 -17.36 -21.97
C VAL A 471 2.25 -18.26 -20.79
N GLU A 472 2.35 -19.58 -21.00
CA GLU A 472 2.78 -20.50 -19.95
C GLU A 472 4.19 -20.14 -19.46
N ALA A 473 5.15 -19.90 -20.35
CA ALA A 473 6.51 -19.50 -19.96
C ALA A 473 6.55 -18.19 -19.16
N ALA A 474 5.71 -17.20 -19.50
CA ALA A 474 5.61 -15.93 -18.79
C ALA A 474 4.99 -16.09 -17.39
N LEU A 475 3.96 -16.93 -17.24
CA LEU A 475 3.34 -17.23 -15.94
C LEU A 475 4.31 -17.95 -15.01
N HIS A 476 5.12 -18.88 -15.54
CA HIS A 476 6.19 -19.52 -14.79
C HIS A 476 7.26 -18.53 -14.30
N ALA A 477 7.71 -17.63 -15.18
CA ALA A 477 8.70 -16.62 -14.82
C ALA A 477 8.17 -15.64 -13.75
N LEU A 478 6.88 -15.28 -13.84
CA LEU A 478 6.20 -14.48 -12.82
C LEU A 478 6.11 -15.23 -11.49
N ALA A 479 5.64 -16.48 -11.51
CA ALA A 479 5.56 -17.32 -10.33
C ALA A 479 6.92 -17.42 -9.64
N ALA A 480 8.00 -17.55 -10.41
CA ALA A 480 9.37 -17.57 -9.91
C ALA A 480 9.78 -16.25 -9.24
N LEU A 481 9.49 -15.13 -9.87
CA LEU A 481 9.83 -13.81 -9.32
C LEU A 481 8.98 -13.50 -8.09
N ALA A 482 7.66 -13.62 -8.18
CA ALA A 482 6.74 -13.30 -7.09
C ALA A 482 6.90 -14.21 -5.86
N ALA A 483 7.30 -15.48 -6.06
CA ALA A 483 7.58 -16.42 -4.99
C ALA A 483 8.90 -16.17 -4.25
N HIS A 484 9.71 -15.23 -4.70
CA HIS A 484 11.00 -14.93 -4.10
C HIS A 484 10.83 -14.33 -2.69
N GLU A 485 11.65 -14.80 -1.74
CA GLU A 485 11.60 -14.41 -0.33
C GLU A 485 11.71 -12.89 -0.14
N GLU A 486 12.57 -12.22 -0.90
CA GLU A 486 12.74 -10.75 -0.83
C GLU A 486 11.46 -9.96 -1.15
N LEU A 487 10.59 -10.50 -2.00
CA LEU A 487 9.37 -9.82 -2.43
C LEU A 487 8.20 -10.10 -1.49
N LEU A 488 8.03 -11.37 -1.10
CA LEU A 488 7.04 -11.74 -0.08
C LEU A 488 7.38 -11.17 1.30
N GLY A 489 8.67 -11.02 1.60
CA GLY A 489 9.21 -10.42 2.82
C GLY A 489 9.48 -8.91 2.73
N SER A 490 9.22 -8.26 1.58
CA SER A 490 9.50 -6.83 1.38
C SER A 490 8.79 -5.99 2.44
N PRO A 491 9.38 -4.91 2.99
CA PRO A 491 8.70 -4.03 3.94
C PRO A 491 7.53 -3.25 3.31
N SER A 492 7.46 -3.16 1.97
CA SER A 492 6.42 -2.45 1.24
C SER A 492 5.14 -3.28 1.13
N ALA A 493 4.09 -2.87 1.86
CA ALA A 493 2.78 -3.53 1.83
C ALA A 493 2.14 -3.66 0.42
N PRO A 494 2.20 -2.63 -0.47
CA PRO A 494 1.74 -2.77 -1.85
C PRO A 494 2.53 -3.79 -2.66
N LEU A 495 3.85 -3.86 -2.47
CA LEU A 495 4.72 -4.81 -3.17
C LEU A 495 4.38 -6.26 -2.78
N ARG A 496 4.18 -6.50 -1.48
CA ARG A 496 3.74 -7.81 -0.97
C ARG A 496 2.38 -8.19 -1.57
N ARG A 497 1.39 -7.30 -1.57
CA ARG A 497 0.08 -7.57 -2.18
C ARG A 497 0.16 -7.87 -3.67
N ALA A 498 0.97 -7.12 -4.42
CA ALA A 498 1.21 -7.38 -5.83
C ALA A 498 1.84 -8.76 -6.06
N ALA A 499 2.83 -9.16 -5.26
CA ALA A 499 3.44 -10.49 -5.33
C ALA A 499 2.43 -11.61 -4.99
N LEU A 500 1.59 -11.42 -3.96
CA LEU A 500 0.53 -12.37 -3.61
C LEU A 500 -0.49 -12.55 -4.73
N ALA A 501 -0.91 -11.45 -5.35
CA ALA A 501 -1.85 -11.51 -6.47
C ALA A 501 -1.22 -12.13 -7.73
N ALA A 502 0.05 -11.84 -7.99
CA ALA A 502 0.81 -12.48 -9.07
C ALA A 502 0.87 -14.00 -8.89
N ILE A 503 1.15 -14.51 -7.69
CA ILE A 503 1.11 -15.94 -7.38
C ILE A 503 -0.30 -16.51 -7.59
N ALA A 504 -1.33 -15.80 -7.10
CA ALA A 504 -2.72 -16.23 -7.23
C ALA A 504 -3.17 -16.32 -8.71
N ALA A 505 -2.72 -15.39 -9.56
CA ALA A 505 -2.99 -15.38 -10.99
C ALA A 505 -2.19 -16.45 -11.74
N ALA A 506 -0.89 -16.61 -11.46
CA ALA A 506 -0.06 -17.62 -12.12
C ALA A 506 -0.50 -19.06 -11.80
N CYS A 507 -0.96 -19.31 -10.57
CA CYS A 507 -1.48 -20.63 -10.18
C CYS A 507 -2.97 -20.82 -10.52
N HIS A 508 -3.60 -19.84 -11.19
CA HIS A 508 -5.00 -19.95 -11.61
C HIS A 508 -5.16 -21.00 -12.73
N GLY A 509 -6.38 -21.51 -12.95
CA GLY A 509 -6.63 -22.47 -14.05
C GLY A 509 -6.06 -23.88 -13.86
N ARG A 510 -5.50 -24.20 -12.68
CA ARG A 510 -4.81 -25.47 -12.35
C ARG A 510 -3.47 -25.67 -13.07
N ASP A 511 -2.75 -24.59 -13.35
CA ASP A 511 -1.36 -24.69 -13.83
C ASP A 511 -0.44 -25.25 -12.73
N ALA A 512 -0.20 -26.56 -12.80
CA ALA A 512 0.61 -27.29 -11.84
C ALA A 512 2.08 -26.87 -11.88
N ALA A 513 2.59 -26.41 -13.02
CA ALA A 513 4.00 -26.12 -13.19
C ALA A 513 4.37 -24.74 -12.60
N SER A 514 3.49 -23.73 -12.72
CA SER A 514 3.64 -22.45 -11.98
C SER A 514 3.54 -22.67 -10.46
N ALA A 515 2.61 -23.51 -10.02
CA ALA A 515 2.48 -23.85 -8.60
C ALA A 515 3.71 -24.60 -8.05
N GLU A 516 4.30 -25.48 -8.86
CA GLU A 516 5.53 -26.20 -8.52
C GLU A 516 6.72 -25.25 -8.34
N VAL A 517 6.84 -24.23 -9.20
CA VAL A 517 7.85 -23.17 -9.05
C VAL A 517 7.66 -22.42 -7.73
N CYS A 518 6.43 -22.02 -7.38
CA CYS A 518 6.15 -21.37 -6.11
C CYS A 518 6.54 -22.24 -4.90
N VAL A 519 6.25 -23.55 -4.96
CA VAL A 519 6.65 -24.51 -3.93
C VAL A 519 8.17 -24.66 -3.86
N SER A 520 8.85 -24.70 -5.00
CA SER A 520 10.30 -24.85 -5.07
C SER A 520 11.07 -23.69 -4.43
N LEU A 521 10.50 -22.49 -4.49
CA LEU A 521 11.06 -21.26 -3.91
C LEU A 521 10.64 -21.00 -2.47
N GLY A 522 9.87 -21.91 -1.85
CA GLY A 522 9.44 -21.76 -0.46
C GLY A 522 8.33 -20.72 -0.25
N ALA A 523 7.58 -20.35 -1.28
CA ALA A 523 6.49 -19.39 -1.14
C ALA A 523 5.38 -19.91 -0.21
N VAL A 524 5.11 -21.23 -0.20
CA VAL A 524 4.03 -21.80 0.63
C VAL A 524 4.23 -21.50 2.12
N GLN A 525 5.46 -21.59 2.63
CA GLN A 525 5.79 -21.30 4.02
C GLN A 525 5.55 -19.81 4.33
N HIS A 526 5.98 -18.92 3.43
CA HIS A 526 5.77 -17.48 3.54
C HIS A 526 4.28 -17.09 3.47
N LEU A 527 3.51 -17.71 2.57
CA LEU A 527 2.07 -17.51 2.43
C LEU A 527 1.31 -17.94 3.70
N VAL A 528 1.73 -19.04 4.34
CA VAL A 528 1.15 -19.48 5.62
C VAL A 528 1.45 -18.48 6.74
N ALA A 529 2.67 -17.93 6.78
CA ALA A 529 3.05 -16.89 7.74
C ALA A 529 2.24 -15.60 7.52
N LEU A 530 2.22 -15.09 6.28
CA LEU A 530 1.46 -13.88 5.90
C LEU A 530 -0.05 -14.04 6.10
N LYS A 531 -0.59 -15.25 5.96
CA LYS A 531 -2.00 -15.53 6.24
C LYS A 531 -2.35 -15.30 7.72
N ALA A 532 -1.39 -15.53 8.62
CA ALA A 532 -1.57 -15.28 10.05
C ALA A 532 -1.47 -13.77 10.40
N GLU A 533 -0.93 -12.95 9.51
CA GLU A 533 -0.85 -11.50 9.64
C GLU A 533 -2.14 -10.82 9.16
N GLY A 534 -2.72 -9.93 9.97
CA GLY A 534 -4.06 -9.39 9.71
C GLY A 534 -4.20 -8.59 8.41
N GLU A 535 -3.20 -7.79 8.03
CA GLU A 535 -3.29 -6.87 6.88
C GLU A 535 -3.29 -7.61 5.52
N HIS A 536 -2.58 -8.74 5.42
CA HIS A 536 -2.36 -9.49 4.17
C HIS A 536 -3.14 -10.81 4.11
N SER A 537 -3.93 -11.12 5.16
CA SER A 537 -4.56 -12.43 5.37
C SER A 537 -5.44 -12.89 4.20
N ALA A 538 -6.21 -11.98 3.60
CA ALA A 538 -7.10 -12.30 2.49
C ALA A 538 -6.32 -12.65 1.21
N ALA A 539 -5.39 -11.78 0.79
CA ALA A 539 -4.56 -12.00 -0.40
C ALA A 539 -3.66 -13.25 -0.25
N ALA A 540 -3.07 -13.45 0.92
CA ALA A 540 -2.26 -14.64 1.21
C ALA A 540 -3.11 -15.92 1.21
N SER A 541 -4.32 -15.87 1.78
CA SER A 541 -5.26 -17.00 1.72
C SER A 541 -5.63 -17.37 0.29
N MET A 542 -5.83 -16.37 -0.57
CA MET A 542 -6.15 -16.57 -1.98
C MET A 542 -4.98 -17.19 -2.76
N ALA A 543 -3.77 -16.64 -2.62
CA ALA A 543 -2.58 -17.20 -3.25
C ALA A 543 -2.35 -18.65 -2.81
N LEU A 544 -2.48 -18.94 -1.51
CA LEU A 544 -2.36 -20.29 -0.97
C LEU A 544 -3.44 -21.23 -1.52
N GLN A 545 -4.68 -20.75 -1.68
CA GLN A 545 -5.77 -21.51 -2.26
C GLN A 545 -5.53 -21.80 -3.76
N ALA A 546 -4.98 -20.85 -4.52
CA ALA A 546 -4.62 -21.04 -5.92
C ALA A 546 -3.56 -22.15 -6.07
N VAL A 547 -2.47 -22.06 -5.29
CA VAL A 547 -1.42 -23.10 -5.23
C VAL A 547 -2.01 -24.47 -4.86
N CYS A 548 -2.88 -24.54 -3.84
CA CYS A 548 -3.54 -25.79 -3.45
C CYS A 548 -4.48 -26.35 -4.52
N THR A 549 -5.07 -25.49 -5.35
CA THR A 549 -6.00 -25.92 -6.40
C THR A 549 -5.24 -26.46 -7.60
N ALA A 550 -4.10 -25.87 -7.92
CA ALA A 550 -3.21 -26.32 -8.98
C ALA A 550 -2.39 -27.57 -8.61
N LEU A 551 -1.95 -27.69 -7.35
CA LEU A 551 -1.09 -28.78 -6.90
C LEU A 551 -1.74 -29.61 -5.77
N PRO A 552 -2.31 -30.80 -6.06
CA PRO A 552 -2.92 -31.67 -5.05
C PRO A 552 -1.96 -32.08 -3.93
N SER A 553 -0.66 -32.23 -4.23
CA SER A 553 0.40 -32.51 -3.24
C SER A 553 0.47 -31.40 -2.18
N ALA A 554 0.48 -30.13 -2.61
CA ALA A 554 0.46 -28.98 -1.70
C ALA A 554 -0.84 -28.94 -0.87
N ARG A 555 -1.98 -29.24 -1.50
CA ARG A 555 -3.28 -29.27 -0.82
C ARG A 555 -3.34 -30.32 0.29
N LEU A 556 -2.87 -31.53 0.02
CA LEU A 556 -2.82 -32.61 1.00
C LEU A 556 -1.83 -32.24 2.13
N TRP A 557 -0.65 -31.73 1.78
CA TRP A 557 0.38 -31.36 2.75
C TRP A 557 -0.05 -30.16 3.62
N LEU A 558 -0.81 -29.20 3.12
CA LEU A 558 -1.29 -28.06 3.90
C LEU A 558 -2.50 -28.46 4.76
N ASN A 559 -3.56 -28.98 4.13
CA ASN A 559 -4.84 -29.19 4.79
C ASN A 559 -4.95 -30.53 5.52
N SER A 560 -3.96 -31.41 5.40
CA SER A 560 -4.05 -32.82 5.83
C SER A 560 -5.20 -33.60 5.16
N HIS A 561 -5.80 -33.04 4.11
CA HIS A 561 -7.00 -33.58 3.48
C HIS A 561 -7.09 -33.17 2.01
N LEU A 562 -7.34 -34.17 1.17
CA LEU A 562 -7.72 -34.02 -0.22
C LEU A 562 -9.20 -34.43 -0.36
N PRO A 563 -10.10 -33.51 -0.72
CA PRO A 563 -11.53 -33.80 -0.80
C PRO A 563 -11.88 -34.85 -1.85
N VAL A 564 -13.06 -35.46 -1.66
CA VAL A 564 -13.67 -36.36 -2.63
C VAL A 564 -13.82 -35.65 -3.98
N GLY A 565 -13.37 -36.31 -5.05
CA GLY A 565 -13.50 -35.81 -6.43
C GLY A 565 -12.33 -34.95 -6.92
N VAL A 566 -11.33 -34.65 -6.07
CA VAL A 566 -10.08 -34.03 -6.53
C VAL A 566 -9.10 -35.15 -6.93
N PRO A 567 -8.74 -35.31 -8.21
CA PRO A 567 -7.82 -36.36 -8.63
C PRO A 567 -6.39 -36.09 -8.16
N LEU A 568 -5.57 -37.15 -8.02
CA LEU A 568 -4.15 -36.98 -7.67
C LEU A 568 -3.34 -36.33 -8.80
N GLY A 569 -3.57 -36.69 -10.06
CA GLY A 569 -2.74 -36.30 -11.21
C GLY A 569 -1.56 -37.26 -11.46
N GLU A 570 -0.84 -37.06 -12.58
CA GLU A 570 0.19 -37.99 -13.07
C GLU A 570 1.59 -37.81 -12.46
N GLU A 571 1.81 -36.82 -11.58
CA GLU A 571 3.10 -36.61 -10.89
C GLU A 571 2.90 -36.29 -9.40
N PHE A 572 1.89 -36.89 -8.78
CA PHE A 572 1.55 -36.61 -7.40
C PHE A 572 2.59 -37.15 -6.41
N LEU A 573 2.99 -36.31 -5.46
CA LEU A 573 3.93 -36.64 -4.39
C LEU A 573 3.21 -36.59 -3.04
N ALA A 574 3.06 -37.75 -2.41
CA ALA A 574 2.51 -37.89 -1.07
C ALA A 574 3.58 -37.50 -0.02
N VAL A 575 3.78 -36.20 0.16
CA VAL A 575 4.78 -35.67 1.09
C VAL A 575 4.30 -35.81 2.55
N PRO A 576 5.09 -36.45 3.43
CA PRO A 576 4.80 -36.53 4.87
C PRO A 576 4.78 -35.15 5.55
N LYS A 577 4.03 -35.00 6.65
CA LYS A 577 3.89 -33.71 7.37
C LYS A 577 5.15 -33.20 8.07
N ASP A 578 6.05 -34.11 8.40
CA ASP A 578 7.37 -33.87 9.00
C ASP A 578 8.45 -33.56 7.94
N VAL A 579 8.12 -33.65 6.65
CA VAL A 579 9.00 -33.28 5.54
C VAL A 579 8.56 -31.91 5.01
N PRO A 580 9.49 -30.95 4.83
CA PRO A 580 9.13 -29.67 4.25
C PRO A 580 8.63 -29.86 2.82
N LEU A 581 7.53 -29.17 2.49
CA LEU A 581 7.05 -29.11 1.12
C LEU A 581 7.99 -28.21 0.31
N VAL A 582 8.86 -28.85 -0.48
CA VAL A 582 9.77 -28.22 -1.44
C VAL A 582 9.52 -28.82 -2.82
N GLY A 583 10.15 -28.25 -3.86
CA GLY A 583 9.96 -28.71 -5.23
C GLY A 583 10.38 -30.18 -5.44
N ALA A 584 9.75 -30.85 -6.40
CA ALA A 584 9.90 -32.25 -6.72
C ALA A 584 11.36 -32.64 -6.99
N ALA A 585 12.13 -31.77 -7.66
CA ALA A 585 13.56 -32.00 -7.90
C ALA A 585 14.36 -32.09 -6.58
N ALA A 586 14.08 -31.19 -5.64
CA ALA A 586 14.71 -31.20 -4.32
C ALA A 586 14.23 -32.39 -3.48
N LEU A 587 12.95 -32.75 -3.54
CA LEU A 587 12.44 -33.96 -2.86
C LEU A 587 13.13 -35.23 -3.39
N ARG A 588 13.36 -35.33 -4.71
CA ARG A 588 14.02 -36.48 -5.35
C ARG A 588 15.50 -36.59 -4.98
N SER A 589 16.18 -35.47 -4.72
CA SER A 589 17.60 -35.46 -4.29
C SER A 589 17.81 -35.74 -2.80
N MET A 590 16.75 -35.72 -1.98
CA MET A 590 16.85 -36.02 -0.55
C MET A 590 17.32 -37.45 -0.30
N GLN A 591 18.40 -37.58 0.47
CA GLN A 591 18.94 -38.87 0.90
C GLN A 591 18.12 -39.46 2.05
N PRO A 592 17.99 -40.79 2.12
CA PRO A 592 17.31 -41.46 3.23
C PRO A 592 18.16 -41.46 4.49
N GLU A 593 17.91 -40.51 5.39
CA GLU A 593 18.57 -40.44 6.71
C GLU A 593 17.72 -41.09 7.80
N GLY A 594 18.31 -41.99 8.58
CA GLY A 594 17.67 -42.60 9.76
C GLY A 594 16.36 -43.34 9.46
N GLU A 595 15.33 -43.04 10.26
CA GLU A 595 13.97 -43.60 10.15
C GLU A 595 13.00 -42.67 9.42
N ALA A 596 13.51 -41.71 8.65
CA ALA A 596 12.66 -40.69 8.03
C ALA A 596 11.67 -41.31 7.02
N ALA A 597 10.41 -40.86 7.06
CA ALA A 597 9.35 -41.45 6.27
C ALA A 597 9.58 -41.29 4.75
N ALA A 598 9.27 -42.32 3.97
CA ALA A 598 9.34 -42.29 2.52
C ALA A 598 8.34 -41.28 1.92
N ILE A 599 8.61 -40.76 0.72
CA ILE A 599 7.68 -39.96 -0.07
C ILE A 599 7.15 -40.87 -1.19
N PHE A 600 5.84 -41.00 -1.32
CA PHE A 600 5.26 -41.87 -2.35
C PHE A 600 4.93 -41.08 -3.61
N HIS A 601 5.43 -41.54 -4.75
CA HIS A 601 5.25 -40.92 -6.06
C HIS A 601 4.24 -41.73 -6.88
N VAL A 602 3.17 -41.07 -7.29
CA VAL A 602 2.21 -41.57 -8.27
C VAL A 602 2.65 -40.99 -9.60
N SER A 603 3.28 -41.83 -10.42
CA SER A 603 3.78 -41.46 -11.75
C SER A 603 3.19 -42.35 -12.83
N GLY A 604 2.89 -41.76 -13.99
CA GLY A 604 2.53 -42.53 -15.19
C GLY A 604 3.69 -43.41 -15.71
N ALA A 605 4.93 -43.12 -15.32
CA ALA A 605 6.10 -43.93 -15.69
C ALA A 605 6.26 -45.21 -14.83
N ASP A 606 5.50 -45.35 -13.74
CA ASP A 606 5.53 -46.53 -12.87
C ASP A 606 4.70 -47.67 -13.50
N ALA A 607 5.38 -48.52 -14.28
CA ALA A 607 4.74 -49.66 -14.96
C ALA A 607 3.99 -50.60 -14.01
N ALA A 608 4.44 -50.75 -12.76
CA ALA A 608 3.78 -51.60 -11.79
C ALA A 608 2.46 -50.96 -11.30
N LEU A 609 2.47 -49.64 -11.09
CA LEU A 609 1.27 -48.87 -10.77
C LEU A 609 0.28 -48.85 -11.94
N GLU A 610 0.74 -48.68 -13.18
CA GLU A 610 -0.13 -48.73 -14.37
C GLU A 610 -0.76 -50.10 -14.57
N SER A 611 -0.01 -51.19 -14.31
CA SER A 611 -0.58 -52.54 -14.29
C SER A 611 -1.67 -52.69 -13.22
N LEU A 612 -1.50 -52.07 -12.04
CA LEU A 612 -2.53 -52.08 -11.00
C LEU A 612 -3.75 -51.25 -11.38
N LYS A 613 -3.58 -50.08 -12.01
CA LYS A 613 -4.69 -49.28 -12.54
C LYS A 613 -5.48 -50.05 -13.60
N ALA A 614 -4.79 -50.75 -14.51
CA ALA A 614 -5.45 -51.62 -15.50
C ALA A 614 -6.24 -52.76 -14.83
N ARG A 615 -5.69 -53.39 -13.78
CA ARG A 615 -6.41 -54.41 -13.00
C ARG A 615 -7.60 -53.83 -12.24
N ALA A 616 -7.48 -52.63 -11.69
CA ALA A 616 -8.55 -51.94 -10.99
C ALA A 616 -9.78 -51.72 -11.89
N LEU A 617 -9.58 -51.42 -13.17
CA LEU A 617 -10.68 -51.30 -14.15
C LEU A 617 -11.45 -52.62 -14.36
N LEU A 618 -10.79 -53.78 -14.19
CA LEU A 618 -11.42 -55.10 -14.27
C LEU A 618 -12.21 -55.47 -13.00
N VAL A 619 -11.90 -54.82 -11.88
CA VAL A 619 -12.57 -55.02 -10.58
C VAL A 619 -13.91 -54.26 -10.52
N ARG A 620 -14.17 -53.38 -11.49
CA ARG A 620 -15.40 -52.56 -11.55
C ARG A 620 -16.65 -53.45 -11.55
N ALA A 621 -17.49 -53.26 -10.53
CA ALA A 621 -18.69 -54.04 -10.28
C ALA A 621 -19.97 -53.24 -10.60
N ALA A 622 -21.13 -53.89 -10.47
CA ALA A 622 -22.43 -53.29 -10.71
C ALA A 622 -22.79 -52.15 -9.72
N SER A 623 -22.19 -52.18 -8.51
CA SER A 623 -22.38 -51.13 -7.50
C SER A 623 -21.05 -50.45 -7.15
N ALA A 624 -21.13 -49.18 -6.73
CA ALA A 624 -19.97 -48.42 -6.25
C ALA A 624 -19.37 -49.06 -4.98
N ALA A 625 -20.22 -49.58 -4.08
CA ALA A 625 -19.79 -50.27 -2.87
C ALA A 625 -18.97 -51.54 -3.17
N ASP A 626 -19.42 -52.35 -4.13
CA ASP A 626 -18.71 -53.58 -4.53
C ASP A 626 -17.40 -53.26 -5.23
N THR A 627 -17.38 -52.19 -6.04
CA THR A 627 -16.13 -51.72 -6.66
C THR A 627 -15.14 -51.28 -5.59
N VAL A 628 -15.58 -50.49 -4.60
CA VAL A 628 -14.72 -50.07 -3.47
C VAL A 628 -14.17 -51.28 -2.71
N ARG A 629 -15.01 -52.28 -2.40
CA ARG A 629 -14.57 -53.52 -1.74
C ARG A 629 -13.49 -54.24 -2.55
N GLY A 630 -13.73 -54.42 -3.85
CA GLY A 630 -12.77 -55.08 -4.73
C GLY A 630 -11.44 -54.33 -4.83
N LEU A 631 -11.48 -52.99 -4.92
CA LEU A 631 -10.27 -52.17 -4.94
C LEU A 631 -9.50 -52.26 -3.62
N ALA A 632 -10.19 -52.29 -2.48
CA ALA A 632 -9.56 -52.42 -1.17
C ALA A 632 -8.85 -53.78 -1.02
N VAL A 633 -9.47 -54.87 -1.48
CA VAL A 633 -8.84 -56.19 -1.53
C VAL A 633 -7.62 -56.18 -2.45
N LEU A 634 -7.73 -55.60 -3.66
CA LEU A 634 -6.61 -55.47 -4.59
C LEU A 634 -5.41 -54.71 -3.99
N VAL A 635 -5.66 -53.61 -3.27
CA VAL A 635 -4.63 -52.83 -2.56
C VAL A 635 -4.01 -53.66 -1.44
N SER A 636 -4.84 -54.32 -0.64
CA SER A 636 -4.39 -55.15 0.48
C SER A 636 -3.48 -56.29 -0.01
N ASP A 637 -3.93 -57.05 -1.01
CA ASP A 637 -3.16 -58.15 -1.62
C ASP A 637 -1.83 -57.67 -2.19
N ARG A 638 -1.82 -56.49 -2.82
CA ARG A 638 -0.59 -55.90 -3.37
C ARG A 638 0.42 -55.52 -2.27
N MET A 639 -0.06 -55.11 -1.11
CA MET A 639 0.71 -54.48 -0.03
C MET A 639 0.85 -55.35 1.23
N GLY A 640 0.81 -56.67 1.08
CA GLY A 640 1.15 -57.62 2.15
C GLY A 640 -0.06 -58.28 2.85
N GLY A 641 -1.26 -58.13 2.29
CA GLY A 641 -2.49 -58.75 2.79
C GLY A 641 -3.12 -58.04 3.98
N SER A 642 -4.18 -58.64 4.53
CA SER A 642 -4.83 -58.19 5.77
C SER A 642 -3.85 -58.21 6.93
N VAL A 643 -3.84 -57.16 7.74
CA VAL A 643 -3.01 -57.06 8.96
C VAL A 643 -3.94 -56.92 10.16
N PRO A 644 -4.03 -57.93 11.04
CA PRO A 644 -4.79 -57.83 12.28
C PRO A 644 -4.40 -56.61 13.10
N TYR A 645 -5.35 -56.04 13.84
CA TYR A 645 -5.12 -54.82 14.61
C TYR A 645 -3.96 -54.97 15.61
N GLU A 646 -3.91 -56.13 16.26
CA GLU A 646 -2.91 -56.51 17.27
C GLU A 646 -1.51 -56.72 16.69
N GLU A 647 -1.42 -57.02 15.38
CA GLU A 647 -0.16 -57.34 14.71
C GLU A 647 0.44 -56.13 13.97
N TYR A 648 -0.28 -55.00 13.91
CA TYR A 648 0.15 -53.83 13.13
C TYR A 648 1.51 -53.28 13.57
N GLU A 649 1.82 -53.29 14.87
CA GLU A 649 3.12 -52.82 15.37
C GLU A 649 4.29 -53.67 14.87
N SER A 650 4.05 -54.96 14.61
CA SER A 650 5.04 -55.90 14.09
C SER A 650 5.10 -55.94 12.55
N PHE A 651 4.22 -55.20 11.87
CA PHE A 651 4.13 -55.21 10.42
C PHE A 651 5.27 -54.40 9.79
N ASP A 652 6.03 -55.04 8.90
CA ASP A 652 7.30 -54.53 8.36
C ASP A 652 7.15 -53.59 7.14
N GLY A 653 5.95 -53.05 6.90
CA GLY A 653 5.70 -52.15 5.76
C GLY A 653 6.58 -50.89 5.75
N ALA A 654 6.86 -50.30 6.92
CA ALA A 654 7.78 -49.16 7.02
C ALA A 654 9.24 -49.58 6.76
N ALA A 655 9.65 -50.77 7.20
CA ALA A 655 10.98 -51.31 6.98
C ALA A 655 11.25 -51.61 5.49
N GLN A 656 10.25 -52.12 4.76
CA GLN A 656 10.36 -52.29 3.32
C GLN A 656 10.56 -50.94 2.61
N ALA A 657 9.74 -49.93 2.93
CA ALA A 657 9.88 -48.61 2.33
C ALA A 657 11.27 -48.02 2.62
N ALA A 658 11.76 -48.13 3.85
CA ALA A 658 13.12 -47.68 4.21
C ALA A 658 14.21 -48.45 3.43
N SER A 659 14.06 -49.76 3.25
CA SER A 659 15.00 -50.58 2.46
C SER A 659 15.01 -50.17 0.99
N LEU A 660 13.84 -49.88 0.41
CA LEU A 660 13.73 -49.42 -0.98
C LEU A 660 14.32 -48.01 -1.14
N CYS A 661 14.08 -47.11 -0.19
CA CYS A 661 14.70 -45.78 -0.21
C CYS A 661 16.22 -45.87 -0.17
N LYS A 662 16.78 -46.73 0.69
CA LYS A 662 18.23 -46.98 0.76
C LYS A 662 18.78 -47.55 -0.54
N ALA A 663 18.08 -48.51 -1.15
CA ALA A 663 18.49 -49.10 -2.43
C ALA A 663 18.43 -48.10 -3.58
N ALA A 664 17.45 -47.18 -3.57
CA ALA A 664 17.27 -46.15 -4.59
C ALA A 664 18.12 -44.89 -4.34
N ALA A 665 18.81 -44.78 -3.21
CA ALA A 665 19.48 -43.56 -2.75
C ALA A 665 18.59 -42.30 -2.84
N SER A 666 17.30 -42.47 -2.56
CA SER A 666 16.30 -41.40 -2.62
C SER A 666 15.17 -41.67 -1.63
N ARG A 667 14.61 -40.60 -1.06
CA ARG A 667 13.38 -40.70 -0.24
C ARG A 667 12.11 -40.86 -1.06
N VAL A 668 12.15 -40.57 -2.36
CA VAL A 668 11.00 -40.67 -3.26
C VAL A 668 10.93 -42.07 -3.85
N LEU A 669 9.81 -42.75 -3.64
CA LEU A 669 9.57 -44.11 -4.14
C LEU A 669 8.39 -44.15 -5.11
N PRO A 670 8.53 -44.81 -6.28
CA PRO A 670 7.38 -45.18 -7.11
C PRO A 670 6.41 -46.03 -6.30
N LEU A 671 5.16 -45.60 -6.19
CA LEU A 671 4.17 -46.24 -5.32
C LEU A 671 3.94 -47.72 -5.67
N GLY A 672 4.02 -48.08 -6.94
CA GLY A 672 3.87 -49.43 -7.45
C GLY A 672 5.00 -50.38 -7.07
N SER A 673 6.15 -49.87 -6.62
CA SER A 673 7.30 -50.69 -6.20
C SER A 673 7.06 -51.43 -4.87
N LEU A 674 6.15 -50.93 -4.02
CA LEU A 674 5.87 -51.50 -2.70
C LEU A 674 5.10 -52.81 -2.81
N THR A 675 5.60 -53.85 -2.12
CA THR A 675 4.91 -55.14 -1.95
C THR A 675 4.39 -55.37 -0.52
N ARG A 676 4.82 -54.52 0.41
CA ARG A 676 4.34 -54.41 1.80
C ARG A 676 4.23 -52.94 2.14
N GLY A 677 3.03 -52.50 2.52
CA GLY A 677 2.75 -51.07 2.74
C GLY A 677 1.87 -50.87 3.97
N GLY A 678 2.26 -49.92 4.82
CA GLY A 678 1.42 -49.48 5.94
C GLY A 678 0.22 -48.64 5.49
N ALA A 679 -0.55 -48.11 6.44
CA ALA A 679 -1.80 -47.40 6.17
C ALA A 679 -1.67 -46.27 5.13
N ARG A 680 -0.58 -45.48 5.18
CA ARG A 680 -0.36 -44.37 4.23
C ARG A 680 -0.17 -44.82 2.79
N ALA A 681 0.69 -45.81 2.57
CA ALA A 681 0.93 -46.35 1.24
C ALA A 681 -0.36 -46.93 0.65
N ARG A 682 -1.12 -47.66 1.48
CA ARG A 682 -2.40 -48.24 1.08
C ARG A 682 -3.45 -47.19 0.73
N ALA A 683 -3.59 -46.14 1.55
CA ALA A 683 -4.54 -45.06 1.29
C ALA A 683 -4.23 -44.28 0.00
N VAL A 684 -2.94 -43.98 -0.25
CA VAL A 684 -2.51 -43.31 -1.49
C VAL A 684 -2.74 -44.22 -2.70
N LEU A 685 -2.41 -45.51 -2.61
CA LEU A 685 -2.66 -46.45 -3.71
C LEU A 685 -4.15 -46.62 -3.98
N PHE A 686 -4.96 -46.80 -2.95
CA PHE A 686 -6.41 -46.90 -3.09
C PHE A 686 -6.99 -45.66 -3.79
N LYS A 687 -6.57 -44.46 -3.36
CA LYS A 687 -6.98 -43.20 -4.00
C LYS A 687 -6.57 -43.15 -5.48
N ALA A 688 -5.35 -43.53 -5.83
CA ALA A 688 -4.89 -43.59 -7.21
C ALA A 688 -5.73 -44.55 -8.08
N LEU A 689 -6.06 -45.73 -7.56
CA LEU A 689 -6.89 -46.72 -8.26
C LEU A 689 -8.36 -46.28 -8.37
N ALA A 690 -8.89 -45.67 -7.32
CA ALA A 690 -10.25 -45.12 -7.30
C ALA A 690 -10.41 -44.00 -8.33
N ASP A 691 -9.42 -43.11 -8.45
CA ASP A 691 -9.38 -42.04 -9.46
C ASP A 691 -9.40 -42.62 -10.88
N SER A 692 -8.61 -43.66 -11.17
CA SER A 692 -8.63 -44.34 -12.46
C SER A 692 -9.97 -45.02 -12.77
N CYS A 693 -10.73 -45.42 -11.75
CA CYS A 693 -12.06 -46.01 -11.91
C CYS A 693 -13.19 -44.96 -11.95
N GLY A 694 -12.89 -43.67 -11.80
CA GLY A 694 -13.89 -42.60 -11.72
C GLY A 694 -14.71 -42.61 -10.41
N LEU A 695 -14.18 -43.24 -9.35
CA LEU A 695 -14.84 -43.27 -8.05
C LEU A 695 -14.48 -42.03 -7.23
N GLY A 696 -15.50 -41.40 -6.64
CA GLY A 696 -15.29 -40.32 -5.67
C GLY A 696 -14.55 -40.82 -4.43
N CYS A 697 -13.25 -40.52 -4.37
CA CYS A 697 -12.40 -40.83 -3.22
C CYS A 697 -11.71 -39.56 -2.71
N GLY A 698 -11.67 -39.40 -1.39
CA GLY A 698 -10.85 -38.44 -0.66
C GLY A 698 -9.70 -39.14 0.06
N LEU A 699 -8.70 -38.38 0.46
CA LEU A 699 -7.49 -38.87 1.13
C LEU A 699 -7.16 -37.95 2.31
N SER A 700 -6.91 -38.52 3.49
CA SER A 700 -6.62 -37.73 4.69
C SER A 700 -5.39 -38.24 5.41
N LEU A 701 -4.59 -37.31 5.94
CA LEU A 701 -3.42 -37.60 6.76
C LEU A 701 -3.76 -37.43 8.24
N GLY A 702 -3.39 -38.42 9.04
CA GLY A 702 -3.37 -38.36 10.48
C GLY A 702 -2.34 -37.36 10.98
N ARG A 703 -2.55 -36.85 12.20
CA ARG A 703 -1.68 -35.82 12.79
C ARG A 703 -0.45 -36.40 13.48
N CYS A 704 -0.33 -37.74 13.54
CA CYS A 704 0.69 -38.39 14.35
C CYS A 704 1.96 -38.52 13.52
N VAL A 705 3.08 -38.03 14.03
CA VAL A 705 4.36 -38.08 13.33
C VAL A 705 5.35 -39.05 14.00
N ASN A 706 4.99 -39.63 15.15
CA ASN A 706 5.86 -40.51 15.94
C ASN A 706 5.13 -41.82 16.32
N GLY A 707 5.91 -42.86 16.62
CA GLY A 707 5.43 -44.16 17.08
C GLY A 707 4.97 -45.10 15.94
N ALA A 708 4.48 -46.29 16.30
CA ALA A 708 4.10 -47.33 15.34
C ALA A 708 3.04 -46.86 14.31
N HIS A 709 2.29 -45.80 14.62
CA HIS A 709 1.23 -45.24 13.78
C HIS A 709 1.58 -43.87 13.18
N ALA A 710 2.87 -43.53 13.14
CA ALA A 710 3.36 -42.33 12.48
C ALA A 710 2.88 -42.26 11.01
N HIS A 711 2.44 -41.07 10.61
CA HIS A 711 1.94 -40.75 9.28
C HIS A 711 0.77 -41.60 8.79
N HIS A 712 -0.05 -42.13 9.71
CA HIS A 712 -1.28 -42.85 9.37
C HIS A 712 -2.13 -42.04 8.39
N ALA A 713 -2.75 -42.68 7.40
CA ALA A 713 -3.64 -42.02 6.45
C ALA A 713 -4.78 -42.96 6.08
N TRP A 714 -5.90 -42.39 5.66
CA TRP A 714 -7.09 -43.14 5.28
C TRP A 714 -7.74 -42.58 4.03
N ALA A 715 -8.46 -43.45 3.33
CA ALA A 715 -9.29 -43.10 2.19
C ALA A 715 -10.75 -42.99 2.62
N SER A 716 -11.48 -42.02 2.07
CA SER A 716 -12.91 -41.84 2.28
C SER A 716 -13.64 -41.84 0.96
N VAL A 717 -14.79 -42.51 0.88
CA VAL A 717 -15.60 -42.61 -0.34
C VAL A 717 -17.03 -42.18 -0.06
N VAL A 718 -17.77 -41.79 -1.11
CA VAL A 718 -19.21 -41.56 -1.02
C VAL A 718 -19.94 -42.76 -1.60
N VAL A 719 -20.70 -43.46 -0.74
CA VAL A 719 -21.54 -44.60 -1.11
C VAL A 719 -22.95 -44.32 -0.61
N ASP A 720 -23.96 -44.44 -1.47
CA ASP A 720 -25.37 -44.16 -1.14
C ASP A 720 -25.58 -42.80 -0.47
N SER A 721 -24.93 -41.76 -1.01
CA SER A 721 -24.93 -40.39 -0.49
C SER A 721 -24.39 -40.22 0.94
N ARG A 722 -23.62 -41.18 1.45
CA ARG A 722 -22.97 -41.13 2.77
C ARG A 722 -21.46 -41.28 2.63
N VAL A 723 -20.71 -40.54 3.44
CA VAL A 723 -19.26 -40.68 3.53
C VAL A 723 -18.94 -41.91 4.37
N ALA A 724 -18.09 -42.78 3.83
CA ALA A 724 -17.57 -43.95 4.53
C ALA A 724 -16.03 -43.97 4.43
N ILE A 725 -15.40 -44.38 5.52
CA ILE A 725 -13.95 -44.66 5.56
C ILE A 725 -13.75 -46.10 5.09
N VAL A 726 -12.79 -46.29 4.20
CA VAL A 726 -12.47 -47.62 3.68
C VAL A 726 -11.39 -48.23 4.57
N ASP A 727 -11.68 -49.36 5.20
CA ASP A 727 -10.65 -50.16 5.83
C ASP A 727 -9.81 -50.83 4.74
N LEU A 728 -8.51 -50.51 4.72
CA LEU A 728 -7.52 -51.03 3.77
C LEU A 728 -6.53 -51.98 4.44
N LEU A 729 -6.66 -52.18 5.75
CA LEU A 729 -5.62 -52.75 6.59
C LEU A 729 -6.12 -53.96 7.36
N HIS A 730 -7.13 -53.80 8.22
CA HIS A 730 -7.59 -54.85 9.13
C HIS A 730 -8.61 -55.74 8.46
N ASN A 731 -9.68 -55.14 7.92
CA ASN A 731 -10.72 -55.82 7.14
C ASN A 731 -10.88 -55.15 5.76
N PRO A 732 -9.99 -55.44 4.78
CA PRO A 732 -9.99 -54.81 3.47
C PRO A 732 -11.36 -54.80 2.78
N GLY A 733 -11.89 -53.59 2.54
CA GLY A 733 -13.18 -53.37 1.88
C GLY A 733 -14.35 -53.15 2.85
N GLU A 734 -14.13 -53.27 4.16
CA GLU A 734 -15.12 -52.85 5.14
C GLU A 734 -15.35 -51.33 5.02
N LEU A 735 -16.62 -50.94 4.88
CA LEU A 735 -17.04 -49.54 4.76
C LEU A 735 -17.49 -49.06 6.15
N LEU A 736 -16.66 -48.27 6.80
CA LEU A 736 -16.91 -47.74 8.12
C LEU A 736 -17.66 -46.40 7.98
N PRO A 737 -18.91 -46.28 8.46
CA PRO A 737 -19.64 -45.01 8.38
C PRO A 737 -18.86 -43.90 9.06
N ASP A 738 -18.72 -42.75 8.40
CA ASP A 738 -17.98 -41.62 8.98
C ASP A 738 -18.58 -41.20 10.33
N GLY A 739 -17.72 -40.86 11.28
CA GLY A 739 -18.10 -40.52 12.65
C GLY A 739 -18.45 -41.69 13.58
N SER A 740 -18.58 -42.93 13.07
CA SER A 740 -18.79 -44.14 13.89
C SER A 740 -17.57 -44.46 14.76
N ASP A 741 -17.76 -45.22 15.85
CA ASP A 741 -16.66 -45.64 16.73
C ASP A 741 -15.61 -46.47 15.98
N ALA A 742 -16.04 -47.32 15.04
CA ALA A 742 -15.15 -48.11 14.21
C ALA A 742 -14.30 -47.21 13.29
N ALA A 743 -14.92 -46.21 12.64
CA ALA A 743 -14.19 -45.23 11.82
C ALA A 743 -13.20 -44.42 12.65
N ARG A 744 -13.60 -43.95 13.85
CA ARG A 744 -12.70 -43.19 14.75
C ARG A 744 -11.52 -44.02 15.25
N ARG A 745 -11.74 -45.32 15.52
CA ARG A 745 -10.67 -46.27 15.90
C ARG A 745 -9.72 -46.49 14.74
N TYR A 746 -10.24 -46.71 13.54
CA TYR A 746 -9.43 -46.88 12.33
C TYR A 746 -8.59 -45.63 12.03
N GLN A 747 -9.21 -44.45 12.08
CA GLN A 747 -8.55 -43.15 11.90
C GLN A 747 -7.60 -42.77 13.05
N ARG A 748 -7.66 -43.47 14.18
CA ARG A 748 -6.85 -43.25 15.39
C ARG A 748 -6.96 -41.84 15.96
N VAL A 749 -8.15 -41.24 15.87
CA VAL A 749 -8.41 -39.84 16.29
C VAL A 749 -8.11 -39.62 17.78
N TRP A 750 -8.28 -40.64 18.63
CA TRP A 750 -8.15 -40.55 20.09
C TRP A 750 -6.76 -40.87 20.65
N GLU A 751 -5.91 -41.58 19.92
CA GLU A 751 -4.50 -41.85 20.32
C GLU A 751 -3.69 -40.54 20.42
N HIS A 752 -4.18 -39.48 19.77
CA HIS A 752 -3.66 -38.11 19.86
C HIS A 752 -3.80 -37.43 21.23
N ALA A 753 -4.79 -37.80 22.04
CA ALA A 753 -5.06 -37.13 23.31
C ALA A 753 -3.98 -37.40 24.37
N PHE A 754 -3.24 -38.52 24.24
CA PHE A 754 -2.16 -38.89 25.16
C PHE A 754 -0.79 -38.37 24.71
N SER A 755 -0.50 -38.32 23.41
CA SER A 755 0.79 -37.82 22.88
C SER A 755 0.96 -36.30 23.02
N SER A 756 -0.13 -35.52 23.02
CA SER A 756 -0.10 -34.05 23.20
C SER A 756 0.28 -33.62 24.63
N LEU A 757 0.06 -34.47 25.64
CA LEU A 757 0.50 -34.24 27.03
C LEU A 757 2.04 -34.36 27.16
N ALA A 758 2.67 -35.23 26.37
CA ALA A 758 4.13 -35.40 26.35
C ALA A 758 4.85 -34.34 25.49
N ALA A 759 4.19 -33.82 24.45
CA ALA A 759 4.77 -32.85 23.51
C ALA A 759 4.78 -31.39 24.00
N SER A 760 4.24 -31.08 25.20
CA SER A 760 4.21 -29.71 25.77
C SER A 760 5.58 -29.09 26.08
N ARG A 761 6.69 -29.79 25.78
CA ARG A 761 8.07 -29.28 25.87
C ARG A 761 8.72 -28.89 24.55
N ALA A 762 8.06 -29.11 23.40
CA ALA A 762 8.56 -28.65 22.10
C ALA A 762 7.64 -27.56 21.55
N THR A 763 8.15 -26.34 21.47
CA THR A 763 7.51 -25.21 20.80
C THR A 763 7.26 -25.55 19.32
N PRO A 764 6.08 -25.25 18.76
CA PRO A 764 5.87 -25.34 17.32
C PRO A 764 6.56 -24.14 16.65
N PHE A 765 7.30 -24.41 15.57
CA PHE A 765 8.03 -23.45 14.72
C PHE A 765 9.31 -22.80 15.31
N GLU A 766 10.42 -23.53 15.23
CA GLU A 766 11.69 -22.96 14.80
C GLU A 766 12.20 -23.79 13.61
N VAL A 767 11.82 -23.43 12.39
CA VAL A 767 12.62 -23.79 11.21
C VAL A 767 13.73 -22.74 11.19
N ARG A 768 14.92 -23.11 11.67
CA ARG A 768 16.12 -22.35 11.32
C ARG A 768 16.29 -22.49 9.82
N LEU A 769 16.05 -21.40 9.09
CA LEU A 769 16.50 -21.26 7.71
C LEU A 769 18.00 -21.62 7.68
N PRO A 770 18.47 -22.44 6.73
CA PRO A 770 19.89 -22.55 6.49
C PRO A 770 20.37 -21.16 6.05
N VAL A 771 21.15 -20.50 6.92
CA VAL A 771 21.92 -19.33 6.53
C VAL A 771 22.86 -19.81 5.43
N ALA A 772 22.59 -19.40 4.19
CA ALA A 772 23.50 -19.63 3.08
C ALA A 772 24.82 -18.93 3.41
N ALA A 773 25.93 -19.68 3.30
CA ALA A 773 27.28 -19.16 3.34
C ALA A 773 27.67 -18.61 1.97
#